data_AF-A0A7X8ZT77-F1
#
_entry.id   AF-A0A7X8ZT77-F1
#
_cell.length_a   1.000
_cell.length_b   1.000
_cell.length_c   1.000
_cell.angle_alpha   90.00
_cell.angle_beta   90.00
_cell.angle_gamma   90.00
#
_symmetry.space_group_name_H-M   'P 1'
#
loop_
_entity.id
_entity.type
_entity.pdbx_description
1 polymer ?
#
loop_
_entity_poly.entity_id
_entity_poly.type
_entity_poly.pdbx_seq_one_letter_code
_entity_poly.pdbx_strand_id
1 'polypeptide(L)'
;MIVNINTNKLKLMLDDYKTKSGNMENYVFWIGAGIDCVPPTNLPLSNELVRQILNFTCSDYADKILEVLNDATVEINRFIASDYDAENMSDATQQIRTNQFSTIPRLETLIELLLRCEQHMIPKIKSEESFISLITSFREAPPNKNHYILADAILKGATIITVNYTLLIQEAFQQIAKQSYVLEEQQEYSETDLVRLFLCKSKNGHESTGGKLYHIHGALSGGNLGNSLTHVKKPFTSNFSQDLTKLLEGDNIFLFLGYSGSDSFDVNRFFLDYARKKKSKRSTGIYVSHGDLEIKPNKEVVVSDKQLILLNAFKKKYILQAELTDIFRDIKYVPRNQKDFNWKDRIPKIGYPRKMQKLLAIDLCAFLGINIEKIINTQDWLPKYEEKKNYTDWFKFHPCLLMAKLQQNDKLIIRYGKFITEYEKNNIHKHNFANRYNEQLYIEHLDSVIPNALNQLTDSIFNIDFSKIYHIIQDAQENSLIGWEISARLHQIVKRLIYKYLECSSEDEFSNFFAQHESLANSLIDPLELIKNRGYKYVIEMNQYHLSLRDLSVLSALFKNDYQTSKELLRLSSYYYCEVSSMDGWIGNLLTRIFIITHKLRQKKEQYLQDEIMYLESGFNIINSVLGFERHAIFAKKIENFRKGFIFS
;
A
#
# COMPACT_ATOMS: atom_id res chain seq x y z
N MET A 1 19.55 -16.16 13.11
CA MET A 1 20.42 -15.10 13.65
C MET A 1 20.92 -14.25 12.50
N ILE A 2 20.81 -12.93 12.60
CA ILE A 2 21.36 -11.96 11.64
C ILE A 2 22.68 -11.46 12.21
N VAL A 3 23.73 -11.45 11.38
CA VAL A 3 25.10 -11.16 11.83
C VAL A 3 25.60 -9.86 11.21
N ASN A 4 26.16 -8.96 12.04
CA ASN A 4 26.84 -7.77 11.55
C ASN A 4 28.16 -8.14 10.86
N ILE A 5 28.45 -7.55 9.70
CA ILE A 5 29.72 -7.66 8.98
C ILE A 5 30.27 -6.26 8.68
N ASN A 6 31.58 -6.14 8.59
CA ASN A 6 32.24 -4.91 8.15
C ASN A 6 32.58 -4.97 6.65
N THR A 7 33.01 -3.84 6.09
CA THR A 7 33.41 -3.72 4.68
C THR A 7 34.56 -4.65 4.31
N ASN A 8 35.51 -4.92 5.21
CA ASN A 8 36.59 -5.88 4.99
C ASN A 8 36.06 -7.31 4.84
N LYS A 9 35.07 -7.72 5.64
CA LYS A 9 34.44 -9.03 5.53
C LYS A 9 33.56 -9.13 4.29
N LEU A 10 32.85 -8.06 3.92
CA LEU A 10 32.18 -8.00 2.61
C LEU A 10 33.21 -8.18 1.50
N LYS A 11 34.32 -7.44 1.53
CA LYS A 11 35.39 -7.53 0.56
C LYS A 11 35.98 -8.94 0.47
N LEU A 12 36.24 -9.60 1.60
CA LEU A 12 36.65 -11.01 1.62
C LEU A 12 35.57 -11.92 1.00
N MET A 13 34.29 -11.71 1.30
CA MET A 13 33.18 -12.44 0.67
C MET A 13 33.01 -12.12 -0.83
N LEU A 14 33.49 -10.98 -1.30
CA LEU A 14 33.53 -10.62 -2.72
C LEU A 14 34.79 -11.18 -3.40
N ASP A 15 35.92 -11.17 -2.71
CA ASP A 15 37.24 -11.55 -3.23
C ASP A 15 37.44 -13.08 -3.26
N ASP A 16 36.89 -13.83 -2.29
CA ASP A 16 36.91 -15.30 -2.28
C ASP A 16 36.13 -15.91 -3.48
N TYR A 17 35.27 -15.11 -4.11
CA TYR A 17 34.55 -15.45 -5.34
C TYR A 17 35.24 -14.93 -6.61
N LYS A 18 36.00 -13.81 -6.54
CA LYS A 18 36.80 -13.32 -7.67
C LYS A 18 37.88 -14.32 -8.11
N THR A 19 38.34 -15.19 -7.20
CA THR A 19 39.49 -16.09 -7.42
C THR A 19 39.25 -17.24 -8.39
N LYS A 20 38.04 -17.45 -8.93
CA LYS A 20 37.78 -18.51 -9.93
C LYS A 20 37.58 -18.05 -11.38
N SER A 21 37.31 -16.77 -11.66
CA SER A 21 37.21 -16.27 -13.06
C SER A 21 37.11 -14.74 -13.25
N GLY A 22 36.88 -13.95 -12.18
CA GLY A 22 36.51 -12.54 -12.33
C GLY A 22 35.05 -12.30 -12.74
N ASN A 23 34.25 -13.36 -12.95
CA ASN A 23 32.82 -13.27 -13.26
C ASN A 23 31.98 -13.02 -11.99
N MET A 24 30.83 -12.37 -12.16
CA MET A 24 29.87 -12.01 -11.12
C MET A 24 28.51 -12.71 -11.27
N GLU A 25 28.44 -13.83 -12.00
CA GLU A 25 27.20 -14.57 -12.30
C GLU A 25 26.36 -14.96 -11.07
N ASN A 26 27.00 -15.17 -9.92
CA ASN A 26 26.32 -15.53 -8.67
C ASN A 26 25.91 -14.32 -7.81
N TYR A 27 26.11 -13.10 -8.30
CA TYR A 27 25.76 -11.88 -7.59
C TYR A 27 24.42 -11.32 -8.06
N VAL A 28 23.57 -11.03 -7.09
CA VAL A 28 22.30 -10.35 -7.28
C VAL A 28 22.32 -9.04 -6.53
N PHE A 29 22.26 -7.92 -7.24
CA PHE A 29 22.15 -6.61 -6.61
C PHE A 29 20.68 -6.17 -6.63
N TRP A 30 20.10 -5.97 -5.45
CA TRP A 30 18.77 -5.44 -5.29
C TRP A 30 18.84 -3.96 -4.94
N ILE A 31 18.44 -3.10 -5.86
CA ILE A 31 18.69 -1.67 -5.84
C ILE A 31 17.39 -0.89 -5.60
N GLY A 32 17.47 0.10 -4.69
CA GLY A 32 16.39 1.06 -4.46
C GLY A 32 16.80 2.51 -4.70
N ALA A 33 15.85 3.41 -4.43
CA ALA A 33 15.95 4.83 -4.76
C ALA A 33 17.16 5.53 -4.11
N GLY A 34 17.71 5.00 -3.02
CA GLY A 34 18.90 5.55 -2.38
C GLY A 34 20.13 5.58 -3.28
N ILE A 35 20.23 4.70 -4.31
CA ILE A 35 21.31 4.77 -5.30
C ILE A 35 21.19 6.03 -6.17
N ASP A 36 19.97 6.43 -6.54
CA ASP A 36 19.71 7.60 -7.39
C ASP A 36 19.88 8.92 -6.61
N CYS A 37 19.90 8.88 -5.27
CA CYS A 37 20.16 10.06 -4.43
C CYS A 37 21.62 10.48 -4.41
N VAL A 38 22.56 9.60 -4.79
CA VAL A 38 23.99 9.89 -4.70
C VAL A 38 24.40 10.88 -5.81
N PRO A 39 25.21 11.92 -5.50
CA PRO A 39 25.70 12.85 -6.50
C PRO A 39 26.47 12.18 -7.65
N PRO A 40 26.39 12.70 -8.90
CA PRO A 40 25.67 13.91 -9.32
C PRO A 40 24.19 13.68 -9.68
N THR A 41 23.65 12.47 -9.46
CA THR A 41 22.26 12.12 -9.81
C THR A 41 21.25 12.89 -8.97
N ASN A 42 21.46 12.95 -7.64
CA ASN A 42 20.72 13.79 -6.69
C ASN A 42 19.19 13.72 -6.78
N LEU A 43 18.60 12.60 -7.20
CA LEU A 43 17.15 12.46 -7.25
C LEU A 43 16.55 12.32 -5.84
N PRO A 44 15.30 12.75 -5.63
CA PRO A 44 14.70 12.74 -4.29
C PRO A 44 14.35 11.33 -3.81
N LEU A 45 14.47 11.11 -2.51
CA LEU A 45 13.79 10.00 -1.84
C LEU A 45 12.27 10.23 -1.84
N SER A 46 11.49 9.14 -1.74
CA SER A 46 10.02 9.18 -1.77
C SER A 46 9.42 10.19 -0.79
N ASN A 47 9.98 10.30 0.42
CA ASN A 47 9.50 11.25 1.44
C ASN A 47 9.66 12.72 1.02
N GLU A 48 10.78 13.08 0.40
CA GLU A 48 11.00 14.44 -0.09
C GLU A 48 10.11 14.72 -1.30
N LEU A 49 9.98 13.74 -2.20
CA LEU A 49 9.12 13.83 -3.37
C LEU A 49 7.64 14.03 -2.98
N VAL A 50 7.15 13.26 -2.01
CA VAL A 50 5.78 13.40 -1.47
C VAL A 50 5.52 14.80 -0.94
N ARG A 51 6.45 15.39 -0.17
CA ARG A 51 6.28 16.76 0.34
C ARG A 51 6.17 17.78 -0.79
N GLN A 52 6.97 17.63 -1.84
CA GLN A 52 6.87 18.51 -3.01
C GLN A 52 5.57 18.29 -3.80
N ILE A 53 5.10 17.05 -3.92
CA ILE A 53 3.80 16.75 -4.52
C ILE A 53 2.68 17.46 -3.75
N LEU A 54 2.66 17.33 -2.43
CA LEU A 54 1.64 17.97 -1.59
C LEU A 54 1.67 19.49 -1.72
N ASN A 55 2.86 20.10 -1.69
CA ASN A 55 3.01 21.54 -1.90
C ASN A 55 2.55 21.98 -3.30
N PHE A 56 2.90 21.23 -4.33
CA PHE A 56 2.50 21.50 -5.71
C PHE A 56 0.97 21.38 -5.91
N THR A 57 0.34 20.44 -5.21
CA THR A 57 -1.06 20.04 -5.41
C THR A 57 -2.04 20.83 -4.55
N CYS A 58 -1.67 21.10 -3.31
CA CYS A 58 -2.54 21.67 -2.30
C CYS A 58 -2.08 23.05 -1.81
N SER A 59 -0.86 23.51 -2.17
CA SER A 59 -0.28 24.81 -1.77
C SER A 59 -0.54 25.13 -0.29
N ASP A 60 -1.46 26.06 -0.04
CA ASP A 60 -1.77 26.64 1.27
C ASP A 60 -2.30 25.61 2.28
N TYR A 61 -2.76 24.45 1.82
CA TYR A 61 -3.27 23.37 2.67
C TYR A 61 -2.22 22.29 2.99
N ALA A 62 -1.10 22.25 2.27
CA ALA A 62 -0.15 21.14 2.32
C ALA A 62 0.50 20.97 3.70
N ASP A 63 0.99 22.06 4.30
CA ASP A 63 1.59 22.04 5.64
C ASP A 63 0.58 21.61 6.70
N LYS A 64 -0.66 22.07 6.60
CA LYS A 64 -1.71 21.71 7.55
C LYS A 64 -2.15 20.26 7.42
N ILE A 65 -2.20 19.72 6.20
CA ILE A 65 -2.41 18.29 5.95
C ILE A 65 -1.31 17.47 6.63
N LEU A 66 -0.04 17.85 6.43
CA LEU A 66 1.10 17.14 7.01
C LEU A 66 1.14 17.23 8.54
N GLU A 67 0.76 18.38 9.12
CA GLU A 67 0.64 18.56 10.57
C GLU A 67 -0.40 17.60 11.16
N VAL A 68 -1.63 17.61 10.63
CA VAL A 68 -2.72 16.74 11.11
C VAL A 68 -2.38 15.25 10.94
N LEU A 69 -1.76 14.88 9.82
CA LEU A 69 -1.27 13.51 9.59
C LEU A 69 -0.21 13.12 10.61
N ASN A 70 0.75 14.01 10.88
CA ASN A 70 1.81 13.74 11.83
C ASN A 70 1.25 13.53 13.24
N ASP A 71 0.35 14.40 13.69
CA ASP A 71 -0.29 14.29 15.01
C ASP A 71 -1.05 12.96 15.14
N ALA A 72 -1.82 12.60 14.12
CA ALA A 72 -2.56 11.34 14.10
C ALA A 72 -1.63 10.13 14.10
N THR A 73 -0.58 10.15 13.28
CA THR A 73 0.43 9.09 13.22
C THR A 73 1.14 8.90 14.55
N VAL A 74 1.50 9.99 15.25
CA VAL A 74 2.15 9.92 16.57
C VAL A 74 1.24 9.21 17.58
N GLU A 75 -0.03 9.58 17.66
CA GLU A 75 -0.97 8.95 18.59
C GLU A 75 -1.25 7.49 18.25
N ILE A 76 -1.46 7.18 16.96
CA ILE A 76 -1.68 5.80 16.51
C ILE A 76 -0.44 4.94 16.80
N ASN A 77 0.76 5.40 16.45
CA ASN A 77 1.99 4.64 16.68
C ASN A 77 2.30 4.46 18.16
N ARG A 78 1.99 5.46 19.00
CA ARG A 78 2.11 5.32 20.47
C ARG A 78 1.19 4.23 20.98
N PHE A 79 -0.07 4.23 20.55
CA PHE A 79 -1.04 3.19 20.93
C PHE A 79 -0.61 1.80 20.45
N ILE A 80 -0.11 1.68 19.21
CA ILE A 80 0.36 0.39 18.70
C ILE A 80 1.56 -0.09 19.52
N ALA A 81 2.50 0.79 19.84
CA ALA A 81 3.66 0.43 20.65
C ALA A 81 3.28 -0.04 22.07
N SER A 82 2.24 0.53 22.68
CA SER A 82 1.76 0.13 24.01
C SER A 82 0.85 -1.11 24.00
N ASP A 83 0.20 -1.42 22.88
CA ASP A 83 -0.67 -2.59 22.70
C ASP A 83 0.10 -3.89 22.37
N TYR A 84 1.43 -3.83 22.23
CA TYR A 84 2.24 -4.99 21.88
C TYR A 84 2.39 -5.99 23.04
N ASP A 85 1.39 -6.88 23.17
CA ASP A 85 1.51 -8.16 23.89
C ASP A 85 2.49 -9.08 23.16
N ALA A 86 3.71 -9.19 23.68
CA ALA A 86 4.82 -9.87 23.03
C ALA A 86 4.83 -11.41 23.13
N GLU A 87 3.84 -12.06 23.76
CA GLU A 87 4.10 -13.43 24.27
C GLU A 87 3.42 -14.62 23.58
N ASN A 88 2.44 -14.49 22.68
CA ASN A 88 1.83 -15.70 22.07
C ASN A 88 1.38 -15.47 20.61
N MET A 89 2.31 -15.59 19.66
CA MET A 89 2.02 -15.54 18.22
C MET A 89 2.28 -16.88 17.54
N SER A 90 1.40 -17.26 16.62
CA SER A 90 1.63 -18.35 15.66
C SER A 90 2.74 -17.96 14.68
N ASP A 91 3.49 -18.94 14.16
CA ASP A 91 4.63 -18.75 13.23
C ASP A 91 4.30 -17.89 12.00
N ALA A 92 3.03 -17.81 11.61
CA ALA A 92 2.58 -17.05 10.44
C ALA A 92 2.58 -15.53 10.67
N THR A 93 2.32 -15.03 11.89
CA THR A 93 2.21 -13.58 12.18
C THR A 93 3.42 -13.02 12.95
N GLN A 94 4.33 -13.87 13.42
CA GLN A 94 5.52 -13.51 14.20
C GLN A 94 6.53 -12.57 13.47
N GLN A 95 6.38 -12.40 12.15
CA GLN A 95 7.26 -11.58 11.29
C GLN A 95 6.76 -10.15 11.04
N ILE A 96 5.57 -9.79 11.53
CA ILE A 96 5.00 -8.43 11.44
C ILE A 96 4.93 -7.90 12.88
N ARG A 97 6.03 -7.34 13.37
CA ARG A 97 6.24 -6.85 14.74
C ARG A 97 6.01 -5.33 14.90
N THR A 98 5.78 -4.59 13.82
CA THR A 98 5.46 -3.15 13.87
C THR A 98 4.40 -2.79 12.82
N ASN A 99 3.14 -2.69 13.25
CA ASN A 99 2.15 -1.88 12.53
C ASN A 99 2.49 -0.41 12.82
N GLN A 100 3.24 0.26 11.95
CA GLN A 100 3.52 1.69 12.17
C GLN A 100 3.09 2.49 10.95
N PHE A 101 2.36 3.56 11.21
CA PHE A 101 2.12 4.57 10.21
C PHE A 101 3.39 5.37 9.96
N SER A 102 3.66 5.63 8.67
CA SER A 102 4.59 6.67 8.27
C SER A 102 3.96 8.04 8.56
N THR A 103 4.78 9.01 8.97
CA THR A 103 4.34 10.42 9.10
C THR A 103 4.12 11.10 7.76
N ILE A 104 4.48 10.41 6.66
CA ILE A 104 4.32 10.87 5.29
C ILE A 104 3.51 9.79 4.53
N PRO A 105 2.44 10.17 3.80
CA PRO A 105 1.69 9.24 2.98
C PRO A 105 2.56 8.53 1.94
N ARG A 106 2.17 7.30 1.59
CA ARG A 106 2.82 6.54 0.52
C ARG A 106 2.74 7.29 -0.82
N LEU A 107 3.83 7.30 -1.58
CA LEU A 107 3.94 8.04 -2.85
C LEU A 107 2.89 7.58 -3.86
N GLU A 108 2.74 6.26 -4.01
CA GLU A 108 1.81 5.65 -4.97
C GLU A 108 0.36 6.05 -4.67
N THR A 109 0.01 6.23 -3.39
CA THR A 109 -1.30 6.73 -2.95
C THR A 109 -1.57 8.13 -3.49
N LEU A 110 -0.60 9.04 -3.38
CA LEU A 110 -0.76 10.42 -3.87
C LEU A 110 -0.82 10.46 -5.40
N ILE A 111 0.02 9.68 -6.08
CA ILE A 111 0.02 9.62 -7.55
C ILE A 111 -1.34 9.15 -8.08
N GLU A 112 -1.95 8.13 -7.47
CA GLU A 112 -3.28 7.63 -7.88
C GLU A 112 -4.36 8.71 -7.76
N LEU A 113 -4.38 9.46 -6.66
CA LEU A 113 -5.32 10.57 -6.46
C LEU A 113 -5.16 11.69 -7.49
N LEU A 114 -3.91 12.04 -7.81
CA LEU A 114 -3.62 13.09 -8.77
C LEU A 114 -3.99 12.70 -10.18
N LEU A 115 -3.63 11.48 -10.60
CA LEU A 115 -4.02 10.96 -11.90
C LEU A 115 -5.54 10.93 -12.06
N ARG A 116 -6.27 10.51 -11.01
CA ARG A 116 -7.74 10.56 -10.99
C ARG A 116 -8.27 11.98 -11.15
N CYS A 117 -7.70 12.96 -10.46
CA CYS A 117 -8.12 14.35 -10.61
C CYS A 117 -7.85 14.88 -12.03
N GLU A 118 -6.64 14.66 -12.55
CA GLU A 118 -6.22 15.14 -13.87
C GLU A 118 -7.09 14.56 -15.00
N GLN A 119 -7.53 13.30 -14.88
CA GLN A 119 -8.47 12.66 -15.80
C GLN A 119 -9.83 13.36 -15.87
N HIS A 120 -10.24 14.05 -14.80
CA HIS A 120 -11.51 14.75 -14.70
C HIS A 120 -11.42 16.25 -14.97
N MET A 121 -10.29 16.77 -15.45
CA MET A 121 -10.12 18.19 -15.78
C MET A 121 -10.65 18.56 -17.17
N ILE A 122 -11.21 19.78 -17.27
CA ILE A 122 -11.72 20.38 -18.52
C ILE A 122 -11.24 21.84 -18.63
N PRO A 123 -10.44 22.23 -19.64
CA PRO A 123 -9.75 21.35 -20.59
C PRO A 123 -8.77 20.43 -19.87
N LYS A 124 -8.36 19.35 -20.54
CA LYS A 124 -7.32 18.47 -20.00
C LYS A 124 -6.07 19.28 -19.65
N ILE A 125 -5.47 18.98 -18.50
CA ILE A 125 -4.18 19.58 -18.11
C ILE A 125 -3.14 19.30 -19.20
N LYS A 126 -2.32 20.31 -19.50
CA LYS A 126 -1.21 20.09 -20.44
C LYS A 126 -0.12 19.27 -19.78
N SER A 127 0.60 18.48 -20.56
CA SER A 127 1.63 17.57 -20.05
C SER A 127 2.70 18.28 -19.22
N GLU A 128 3.10 19.48 -19.62
CA GLU A 128 4.11 20.34 -18.98
C GLU A 128 3.62 21.03 -17.69
N GLU A 129 2.31 21.07 -17.47
CA GLU A 129 1.66 21.61 -16.27
C GLU A 129 1.31 20.49 -15.27
N SER A 130 1.27 19.23 -15.73
CA SER A 130 1.07 18.06 -14.85
C SER A 130 2.32 17.79 -14.01
N PHE A 131 2.11 17.33 -12.78
CA PHE A 131 3.21 16.87 -11.92
C PHE A 131 4.00 15.72 -12.56
N ILE A 132 3.37 14.95 -13.46
CA ILE A 132 4.03 13.87 -14.19
C ILE A 132 5.25 14.37 -14.99
N SER A 133 5.26 15.63 -15.43
CA SER A 133 6.43 16.24 -16.08
C SER A 133 7.67 16.30 -15.19
N LEU A 134 7.51 16.44 -13.85
CA LEU A 134 8.64 16.37 -12.94
C LEU A 134 9.28 14.99 -13.00
N ILE A 135 8.49 13.93 -12.91
CA ILE A 135 9.04 12.58 -12.87
C ILE A 135 9.66 12.21 -14.22
N THR A 136 9.08 12.66 -15.34
CA THR A 136 9.70 12.43 -16.66
C THR A 136 11.02 13.20 -16.82
N SER A 137 11.19 14.36 -16.17
CA SER A 137 12.44 15.12 -16.18
C SER A 137 13.61 14.38 -15.53
N PHE A 138 13.36 13.36 -14.70
CA PHE A 138 14.44 12.59 -14.06
C PHE A 138 15.27 11.78 -15.07
N ARG A 139 14.78 11.63 -16.32
CA ARG A 139 15.57 11.12 -17.45
C ARG A 139 16.77 12.00 -17.80
N GLU A 140 16.78 13.26 -17.40
CA GLU A 140 17.89 14.18 -17.64
C GLU A 140 18.97 14.09 -16.55
N ALA A 141 18.75 13.30 -15.49
CA ALA A 141 19.72 13.13 -14.43
C ALA A 141 20.96 12.35 -14.96
N PRO A 142 22.19 12.73 -14.56
CA PRO A 142 23.39 11.99 -14.92
C PRO A 142 23.58 10.75 -14.03
N PRO A 143 24.19 9.67 -14.54
CA PRO A 143 24.55 8.53 -13.71
C PRO A 143 25.70 8.86 -12.74
N ASN A 144 25.53 8.54 -11.46
CA ASN A 144 26.62 8.54 -10.48
C ASN A 144 27.53 7.30 -10.52
N LYS A 145 28.58 7.33 -9.67
CA LYS A 145 29.59 6.26 -9.54
C LYS A 145 28.98 4.87 -9.36
N ASN A 146 27.92 4.74 -8.55
CA ASN A 146 27.30 3.46 -8.26
C ASN A 146 26.63 2.85 -9.51
N HIS A 147 25.99 3.66 -10.36
CA HIS A 147 25.44 3.20 -11.63
C HIS A 147 26.53 2.57 -12.52
N TYR A 148 27.70 3.18 -12.60
CA TYR A 148 28.82 2.65 -13.39
C TYR A 148 29.38 1.34 -12.82
N ILE A 149 29.41 1.19 -11.50
CA ILE A 149 29.83 -0.06 -10.86
C ILE A 149 28.81 -1.17 -11.12
N LEU A 150 27.52 -0.86 -11.01
CA LEU A 150 26.45 -1.82 -11.31
C LEU A 150 26.48 -2.22 -12.80
N ALA A 151 26.73 -1.27 -13.69
CA ALA A 151 26.92 -1.54 -15.11
C ALA A 151 28.11 -2.47 -15.39
N ASP A 152 29.26 -2.25 -14.72
CA ASP A 152 30.42 -3.13 -14.82
C ASP A 152 30.13 -4.53 -14.25
N ALA A 153 29.34 -4.62 -13.17
CA ALA A 153 28.89 -5.90 -12.62
C ALA A 153 28.01 -6.67 -13.63
N ILE A 154 27.12 -5.98 -14.36
CA ILE A 154 26.34 -6.60 -15.45
C ILE A 154 27.25 -7.14 -16.56
N LEU A 155 28.28 -6.40 -16.96
CA LEU A 155 29.25 -6.88 -17.96
C LEU A 155 29.94 -8.17 -17.49
N LYS A 156 30.17 -8.31 -16.19
CA LYS A 156 30.76 -9.50 -15.56
C LYS A 156 29.75 -10.62 -15.28
N GLY A 157 28.49 -10.45 -15.66
CA GLY A 157 27.46 -11.48 -15.55
C GLY A 157 26.52 -11.36 -14.35
N ALA A 158 26.63 -10.32 -13.54
CA ALA A 158 25.73 -10.12 -12.40
C ALA A 158 24.27 -9.90 -12.83
N THR A 159 23.35 -10.25 -11.93
CA THR A 159 21.94 -9.89 -12.04
C THR A 159 21.67 -8.65 -11.20
N ILE A 160 21.07 -7.62 -11.79
CA ILE A 160 20.59 -6.43 -11.09
C ILE A 160 19.07 -6.45 -11.10
N ILE A 161 18.45 -6.22 -9.95
CA ILE A 161 17.01 -6.05 -9.78
C ILE A 161 16.81 -4.67 -9.17
N THR A 162 16.07 -3.80 -9.84
CA THR A 162 15.86 -2.42 -9.38
C THR A 162 14.38 -2.08 -9.31
N VAL A 163 14.01 -1.35 -8.26
CA VAL A 163 12.71 -0.65 -8.14
C VAL A 163 12.77 0.77 -8.73
N ASN A 164 13.96 1.23 -9.14
CA ASN A 164 14.12 2.56 -9.74
C ASN A 164 13.60 2.52 -11.18
N TYR A 165 12.84 3.54 -11.55
CA TYR A 165 12.29 3.71 -12.89
C TYR A 165 13.27 4.40 -13.85
N THR A 166 14.35 4.98 -13.34
CA THR A 166 15.36 5.67 -14.15
C THR A 166 16.16 4.69 -15.00
N LEU A 167 16.73 5.15 -16.11
CA LEU A 167 17.54 4.33 -17.02
C LEU A 167 19.05 4.54 -16.79
N LEU A 168 19.43 5.05 -15.63
CA LEU A 168 20.80 5.50 -15.34
C LEU A 168 21.81 4.35 -15.34
N ILE A 169 21.40 3.13 -14.96
CA ILE A 169 22.25 1.94 -15.06
C ILE A 169 22.52 1.60 -16.53
N GLN A 170 21.50 1.68 -17.38
CA GLN A 170 21.63 1.46 -18.83
C GLN A 170 22.48 2.54 -19.50
N GLU A 171 22.30 3.80 -19.12
CA GLU A 171 23.12 4.91 -19.62
C GLU A 171 24.59 4.74 -19.21
N ALA A 172 24.85 4.38 -17.95
CA ALA A 172 26.18 4.07 -17.47
C ALA A 172 26.78 2.87 -18.24
N PHE A 173 25.98 1.82 -18.47
CA PHE A 173 26.37 0.64 -19.24
C PHE A 173 26.78 0.99 -20.66
N GLN A 174 25.97 1.77 -21.39
CA GLN A 174 26.28 2.19 -22.76
C GLN A 174 27.62 2.94 -22.84
N GLN A 175 27.94 3.74 -21.83
CA GLN A 175 29.20 4.50 -21.78
C GLN A 175 30.42 3.61 -21.53
N ILE A 176 30.31 2.57 -20.70
CA ILE A 176 31.45 1.69 -20.37
C ILE A 176 31.64 0.54 -21.35
N ALA A 177 30.56 0.03 -21.94
CA ALA A 177 30.60 -1.11 -22.85
C ALA A 177 31.22 -0.78 -24.21
N LYS A 178 31.41 0.53 -24.52
CA LYS A 178 32.09 1.06 -25.73
C LYS A 178 31.74 0.30 -27.02
N GLN A 179 30.47 -0.05 -27.19
CA GLN A 179 29.89 -0.77 -28.32
C GLN A 179 30.17 -2.29 -28.42
N SER A 180 30.94 -2.91 -27.53
CA SER A 180 31.17 -4.36 -27.54
C SER A 180 29.95 -5.16 -27.06
N TYR A 181 29.21 -4.59 -26.11
CA TYR A 181 28.02 -5.20 -25.52
C TYR A 181 26.82 -4.25 -25.57
N VAL A 182 25.63 -4.82 -25.52
CA VAL A 182 24.35 -4.09 -25.44
C VAL A 182 23.47 -4.69 -24.36
N LEU A 183 22.62 -3.85 -23.75
CA LEU A 183 21.47 -4.30 -22.98
C LEU A 183 20.26 -4.30 -23.89
N GLU A 184 19.84 -5.49 -24.28
CA GLU A 184 18.68 -5.70 -25.13
C GLU A 184 17.45 -6.01 -24.28
N GLU A 185 16.41 -5.21 -24.42
CA GLU A 185 15.13 -5.46 -23.78
C GLU A 185 14.45 -6.70 -24.37
N GLN A 186 13.95 -7.58 -23.50
CA GLN A 186 13.18 -8.75 -23.92
C GLN A 186 11.71 -8.34 -24.05
N GLN A 187 11.28 -8.06 -25.28
CA GLN A 187 9.92 -7.59 -25.58
C GLN A 187 8.86 -8.60 -25.15
N GLU A 188 9.04 -9.90 -25.41
CA GLU A 188 8.09 -10.95 -24.98
C GLU A 188 7.90 -11.01 -23.45
N TYR A 189 8.94 -10.66 -22.70
CA TYR A 189 8.87 -10.54 -21.24
C TYR A 189 8.05 -9.31 -20.82
N SER A 190 8.15 -8.23 -21.60
CA SER A 190 7.63 -6.90 -21.27
C SER A 190 6.23 -6.63 -21.85
N GLU A 191 5.79 -7.35 -22.88
CA GLU A 191 4.44 -7.25 -23.45
C GLU A 191 3.37 -7.82 -22.52
N THR A 192 3.77 -8.68 -21.58
CA THR A 192 2.88 -9.35 -20.62
C THR A 192 3.04 -8.85 -19.18
N ASP A 193 4.01 -7.96 -18.92
CA ASP A 193 4.44 -7.63 -17.56
C ASP A 193 4.79 -6.14 -17.39
N LEU A 194 4.60 -5.61 -16.18
CA LEU A 194 5.22 -4.35 -15.74
C LEU A 194 6.74 -4.53 -15.59
N VAL A 195 7.18 -5.74 -15.23
CA VAL A 195 8.59 -6.06 -15.08
C VAL A 195 9.28 -6.05 -16.44
N ARG A 196 10.33 -5.24 -16.56
CA ARG A 196 11.12 -5.15 -17.80
C ARG A 196 12.46 -5.84 -17.61
N LEU A 197 12.78 -6.77 -18.51
CA LEU A 197 14.02 -7.53 -18.49
C LEU A 197 14.94 -7.07 -19.61
N PHE A 198 16.17 -6.69 -19.25
CA PHE A 198 17.26 -6.40 -20.17
C PHE A 198 18.34 -7.48 -20.03
N LEU A 199 18.77 -8.06 -21.16
CA LEU A 199 19.84 -9.04 -21.20
C LEU A 199 21.11 -8.43 -21.81
N CYS A 200 22.25 -8.69 -21.18
CA CYS A 200 23.55 -8.30 -21.71
C CYS A 200 23.97 -9.27 -22.82
N LYS A 201 24.19 -8.76 -24.04
CA LYS A 201 24.64 -9.54 -25.20
C LYS A 201 25.83 -8.88 -25.87
N SER A 202 26.76 -9.69 -26.38
CA SER A 202 27.79 -9.23 -27.30
C SER A 202 27.14 -8.79 -28.61
N LYS A 203 27.54 -7.64 -29.17
CA LYS A 203 27.05 -7.18 -30.48
C LYS A 203 27.44 -8.12 -31.62
N ASN A 204 28.48 -8.94 -31.43
CA ASN A 204 28.94 -9.90 -32.43
C ASN A 204 28.19 -11.24 -32.36
N GLY A 205 27.16 -11.37 -31.51
CA GLY A 205 26.24 -12.50 -31.48
C GLY A 205 26.78 -13.82 -30.91
N HIS A 206 28.09 -13.91 -30.61
CA HIS A 206 28.73 -15.19 -30.25
C HIS A 206 28.81 -15.49 -28.74
N GLU A 207 28.67 -14.50 -27.85
CA GLU A 207 28.80 -14.70 -26.40
C GLU A 207 27.80 -13.84 -25.60
N SER A 208 27.10 -14.49 -24.66
CA SER A 208 26.33 -13.84 -23.59
C SER A 208 27.16 -13.85 -22.33
N THR A 209 27.28 -12.71 -21.65
CA THR A 209 27.98 -12.65 -20.35
C THR A 209 27.13 -13.20 -19.21
N GLY A 210 25.85 -13.55 -19.47
CA GLY A 210 24.89 -13.95 -18.45
C GLY A 210 24.28 -12.79 -17.65
N GLY A 211 24.73 -11.55 -17.88
CA GLY A 211 24.29 -10.37 -17.13
C GLY A 211 22.84 -9.98 -17.41
N LYS A 212 22.11 -9.60 -16.37
CA LYS A 212 20.68 -9.27 -16.43
C LYS A 212 20.36 -8.01 -15.66
N LEU A 213 19.38 -7.25 -16.12
CA LEU A 213 18.80 -6.12 -15.41
C LEU A 213 17.27 -6.21 -15.44
N TYR A 214 16.65 -6.29 -14.27
CA TYR A 214 15.21 -6.28 -14.08
C TYR A 214 14.76 -4.93 -13.51
N HIS A 215 13.80 -4.29 -14.16
CA HIS A 215 13.04 -3.16 -13.61
C HIS A 215 11.67 -3.66 -13.16
N ILE A 216 11.46 -3.84 -11.86
CA ILE A 216 10.25 -4.54 -11.38
C ILE A 216 9.02 -3.63 -11.23
N HIS A 217 9.22 -2.32 -11.21
CA HIS A 217 8.15 -1.30 -11.23
C HIS A 217 8.07 -0.56 -12.57
N GLY A 218 8.57 -1.20 -13.63
CA GLY A 218 8.72 -0.60 -14.94
C GLY A 218 9.91 0.36 -15.04
N ALA A 219 10.09 0.95 -16.21
CA ALA A 219 11.14 1.93 -16.46
C ALA A 219 10.59 3.08 -17.30
N LEU A 220 11.16 4.27 -17.14
CA LEU A 220 10.78 5.49 -17.85
C LEU A 220 11.16 5.42 -19.34
N SER A 221 10.58 4.50 -20.11
CA SER A 221 10.52 4.59 -21.57
C SER A 221 9.05 4.54 -21.99
N GLY A 222 8.60 5.50 -22.80
CA GLY A 222 7.22 5.48 -23.32
C GLY A 222 6.16 6.22 -22.50
N GLY A 223 6.54 6.93 -21.42
CA GLY A 223 5.67 7.91 -20.76
C GLY A 223 4.64 7.36 -19.76
N ASN A 224 4.63 6.05 -19.52
CA ASN A 224 3.79 5.43 -18.49
C ASN A 224 4.59 5.25 -17.20
N LEU A 225 4.09 5.77 -16.08
CA LEU A 225 4.66 5.58 -14.75
C LEU A 225 4.07 4.32 -14.12
N GLY A 226 4.89 3.30 -13.92
CA GLY A 226 4.49 2.04 -13.26
C GLY A 226 4.14 2.15 -11.76
N ASN A 227 3.98 3.36 -11.23
CA ASN A 227 4.00 3.66 -9.79
C ASN A 227 2.62 4.03 -9.22
N SER A 228 1.50 3.55 -9.77
CA SER A 228 0.21 3.66 -9.06
C SER A 228 0.01 2.46 -8.14
N LEU A 229 -0.76 2.62 -7.05
CA LEU A 229 -1.14 1.49 -6.20
C LEU A 229 -1.84 0.38 -7.00
N THR A 230 -2.59 0.76 -8.03
CA THR A 230 -3.24 -0.16 -8.96
C THR A 230 -2.26 -1.13 -9.64
N HIS A 231 -1.00 -0.72 -9.81
CA HIS A 231 0.06 -1.54 -10.39
C HIS A 231 0.83 -2.33 -9.31
N VAL A 232 1.29 -1.66 -8.25
CA VAL A 232 2.11 -2.26 -7.18
C VAL A 232 1.35 -3.35 -6.39
N LYS A 233 0.02 -3.32 -6.41
CA LYS A 233 -0.79 -4.35 -5.77
C LYS A 233 -0.79 -5.70 -6.49
N LYS A 234 -0.37 -5.76 -7.75
CA LYS A 234 -0.33 -7.01 -8.51
C LYS A 234 0.87 -7.83 -8.03
N PRO A 235 0.70 -9.12 -7.68
CA PRO A 235 1.82 -10.01 -7.46
C PRO A 235 2.72 -10.05 -8.68
N PHE A 236 4.00 -10.34 -8.48
CA PHE A 236 4.90 -10.64 -9.58
C PHE A 236 4.32 -11.72 -10.50
N THR A 237 4.54 -11.57 -11.81
CA THR A 237 4.14 -12.57 -12.79
C THR A 237 4.82 -13.91 -12.52
N SER A 238 4.29 -14.97 -13.14
CA SER A 238 4.88 -16.30 -13.05
C SER A 238 6.34 -16.30 -13.53
N ASN A 239 6.67 -15.52 -14.56
CA ASN A 239 8.00 -15.49 -15.15
C ASN A 239 9.03 -14.90 -14.17
N PHE A 240 8.78 -13.69 -13.66
CA PHE A 240 9.70 -13.07 -12.70
C PHE A 240 9.74 -13.83 -11.37
N SER A 241 8.60 -14.32 -10.89
CA SER A 241 8.54 -15.16 -9.68
C SER A 241 9.39 -16.41 -9.81
N GLN A 242 9.37 -17.08 -10.97
CA GLN A 242 10.20 -18.26 -11.24
C GLN A 242 11.68 -17.91 -11.32
N ASP A 243 12.04 -16.82 -12.00
CA ASP A 243 13.43 -16.37 -12.09
C ASP A 243 14.00 -16.00 -10.72
N LEU A 244 13.25 -15.22 -9.92
CA LEU A 244 13.66 -14.85 -8.58
C LEU A 244 13.77 -16.08 -7.66
N THR A 245 12.85 -17.05 -7.80
CA THR A 245 12.94 -18.33 -7.08
C THR A 245 14.22 -19.09 -7.44
N LYS A 246 14.56 -19.19 -8.73
CA LYS A 246 15.80 -19.83 -9.19
C LYS A 246 17.03 -19.11 -8.61
N LEU A 247 17.04 -17.79 -8.61
CA LEU A 247 18.12 -17.01 -8.00
C LEU A 247 18.25 -17.30 -6.50
N LEU A 248 17.16 -17.37 -5.75
CA LEU A 248 17.20 -17.70 -4.32
C LEU A 248 17.67 -19.14 -4.05
N GLU A 249 17.43 -20.07 -4.98
CA GLU A 249 17.82 -21.49 -4.87
C GLU A 249 19.25 -21.77 -5.39
N GLY A 250 19.87 -20.84 -6.11
CA GLY A 250 21.15 -21.01 -6.82
C GLY A 250 22.44 -20.80 -6.00
N ASP A 251 22.36 -20.68 -4.66
CA ASP A 251 23.50 -20.32 -3.79
C ASP A 251 24.15 -18.95 -4.14
N ASN A 252 23.29 -18.00 -4.52
CA ASN A 252 23.70 -16.66 -4.91
C ASN A 252 23.93 -15.74 -3.71
N ILE A 253 24.62 -14.62 -3.94
CA ILE A 253 24.78 -13.53 -2.96
C ILE A 253 23.89 -12.36 -3.36
N PHE A 254 22.91 -12.05 -2.53
CA PHE A 254 22.02 -10.91 -2.68
C PHE A 254 22.53 -9.73 -1.86
N LEU A 255 22.73 -8.58 -2.50
CA LEU A 255 23.09 -7.32 -1.88
C LEU A 255 21.95 -6.32 -2.04
N PHE A 256 21.30 -5.94 -0.93
CA PHE A 256 20.29 -4.89 -0.92
C PHE A 256 20.97 -3.53 -0.68
N LEU A 257 20.95 -2.65 -1.69
CA LEU A 257 21.63 -1.36 -1.70
C LEU A 257 20.65 -0.21 -1.95
N GLY A 258 20.66 0.81 -1.07
CA GLY A 258 19.78 1.96 -1.21
C GLY A 258 18.28 1.60 -1.20
N TYR A 259 17.93 0.42 -0.69
CA TYR A 259 16.60 -0.16 -0.72
C TYR A 259 16.03 -0.28 0.69
N SER A 260 14.91 0.41 0.98
CA SER A 260 14.33 0.46 2.32
C SER A 260 13.52 -0.79 2.71
N GLY A 261 13.16 -1.65 1.75
CA GLY A 261 12.26 -2.77 1.99
C GLY A 261 10.79 -2.35 2.21
N SER A 262 10.38 -1.18 1.73
CA SER A 262 9.02 -0.65 1.95
C SER A 262 7.97 -1.12 0.92
N ASP A 263 8.35 -2.05 0.04
CA ASP A 263 7.46 -2.61 -0.99
C ASP A 263 6.68 -3.81 -0.44
N SER A 264 5.66 -3.46 0.34
CA SER A 264 4.90 -4.40 1.17
C SER A 264 3.94 -5.31 0.41
N PHE A 265 3.55 -4.93 -0.81
CA PHE A 265 2.46 -5.59 -1.54
C PHE A 265 2.94 -6.61 -2.58
N ASP A 266 4.16 -6.45 -3.08
CA ASP A 266 4.77 -7.26 -4.11
C ASP A 266 6.07 -7.92 -3.59
N VAL A 267 7.12 -7.15 -3.30
CA VAL A 267 8.44 -7.65 -2.88
C VAL A 267 8.32 -8.39 -1.56
N ASN A 268 7.91 -7.71 -0.50
CA ASN A 268 7.85 -8.29 0.83
C ASN A 268 6.89 -9.49 0.86
N ARG A 269 5.79 -9.41 0.10
CA ARG A 269 4.84 -10.52 -0.02
C ARG A 269 5.49 -11.76 -0.65
N PHE A 270 6.23 -11.58 -1.74
CA PHE A 270 6.99 -12.67 -2.36
C PHE A 270 7.99 -13.29 -1.39
N PHE A 271 8.81 -12.46 -0.72
CA PHE A 271 9.84 -12.93 0.21
C PHE A 271 9.23 -13.67 1.42
N LEU A 272 8.11 -13.19 1.96
CA LEU A 272 7.33 -13.87 3.01
C LEU A 272 6.83 -15.23 2.54
N ASP A 273 6.18 -15.30 1.37
CA ASP A 273 5.61 -16.53 0.85
C ASP A 273 6.70 -17.56 0.51
N TYR A 274 7.83 -17.12 -0.07
CA TYR A 274 9.00 -17.96 -0.30
C TYR A 274 9.57 -18.51 1.01
N ALA A 275 9.80 -17.64 2.00
CA ALA A 275 10.41 -18.00 3.27
C ALA A 275 9.58 -19.01 4.07
N ARG A 276 8.24 -18.99 3.91
CA ARG A 276 7.29 -19.95 4.51
C ARG A 276 7.27 -21.29 3.78
N LYS A 277 7.20 -21.27 2.43
CA LYS A 277 7.06 -22.49 1.62
C LYS A 277 8.35 -23.32 1.56
N LYS A 278 9.51 -22.67 1.59
CA LYS A 278 10.81 -23.33 1.36
C LYS A 278 11.52 -23.67 2.67
N LYS A 279 11.58 -24.97 2.99
CA LYS A 279 12.27 -25.50 4.17
C LYS A 279 13.80 -25.40 4.08
N SER A 280 14.38 -25.53 2.88
CA SER A 280 15.81 -25.43 2.65
C SER A 280 16.13 -24.16 1.86
N LYS A 281 16.96 -23.31 2.45
CA LYS A 281 17.45 -22.05 1.85
C LYS A 281 18.91 -22.24 1.50
N ARG A 282 19.37 -21.63 0.41
CA ARG A 282 20.76 -21.76 -0.08
C ARG A 282 21.51 -20.43 -0.08
N SER A 283 20.94 -19.44 -0.76
CA SER A 283 21.56 -18.14 -0.98
C SER A 283 21.86 -17.35 0.30
N THR A 284 22.76 -16.38 0.15
CA THR A 284 23.18 -15.43 1.18
C THR A 284 22.55 -14.07 0.95
N GLY A 285 21.93 -13.48 1.97
CA GLY A 285 21.38 -12.13 1.92
C GLY A 285 22.24 -11.17 2.74
N ILE A 286 22.61 -10.04 2.14
CA ILE A 286 23.35 -8.94 2.76
C ILE A 286 22.53 -7.66 2.59
N TYR A 287 22.08 -7.10 3.70
CA TYR A 287 21.37 -5.82 3.70
C TYR A 287 22.33 -4.70 4.13
N VAL A 288 22.44 -3.65 3.31
CA VAL A 288 23.28 -2.50 3.62
C VAL A 288 22.43 -1.44 4.34
N SER A 289 22.76 -1.21 5.60
CA SER A 289 22.11 -0.20 6.44
C SER A 289 22.88 1.11 6.39
N HIS A 290 22.13 2.21 6.31
CA HIS A 290 22.64 3.59 6.34
C HIS A 290 22.38 4.29 7.69
N GLY A 291 21.72 3.60 8.63
CA GLY A 291 21.51 4.07 9.99
C GLY A 291 22.36 3.32 11.01
N ASP A 292 22.44 3.88 12.22
CA ASP A 292 23.11 3.24 13.36
C ASP A 292 22.50 1.86 13.65
N LEU A 293 23.37 0.89 13.89
CA LEU A 293 22.97 -0.45 14.24
C LEU A 293 22.88 -0.58 15.76
N GLU A 294 21.70 -0.89 16.27
CA GLU A 294 21.55 -1.35 17.63
C GLU A 294 21.98 -2.83 17.70
N ILE A 295 22.94 -3.12 18.58
CA ILE A 295 23.50 -4.46 18.76
C ILE A 295 23.19 -4.93 20.18
N LYS A 296 22.48 -6.06 20.28
CA LYS A 296 22.16 -6.69 21.57
C LYS A 296 23.42 -7.27 22.24
N PRO A 297 23.40 -7.52 23.57
CA PRO A 297 24.53 -8.12 24.28
C PRO A 297 25.02 -9.46 23.73
N ASN A 298 24.14 -10.24 23.07
CA ASN A 298 24.47 -11.49 22.39
C ASN A 298 25.09 -11.30 20.98
N LYS A 299 25.46 -10.07 20.60
CA LYS A 299 25.97 -9.65 19.28
C LYS A 299 24.96 -9.80 18.13
N GLU A 300 23.69 -10.01 18.43
CA GLU A 300 22.62 -9.98 17.43
C GLU A 300 22.27 -8.53 17.08
N VAL A 301 22.13 -8.24 15.79
CA VAL A 301 21.72 -6.92 15.32
C VAL A 301 20.20 -6.81 15.44
N VAL A 302 19.71 -5.72 16.02
CA VAL A 302 18.29 -5.36 15.97
C VAL A 302 18.00 -4.82 14.58
N VAL A 303 17.01 -5.40 13.91
CA VAL A 303 16.65 -5.06 12.53
C VAL A 303 15.18 -4.70 12.48
N SER A 304 14.81 -3.84 11.55
CA SER A 304 13.41 -3.58 11.25
C SER A 304 12.73 -4.83 10.68
N ASP A 305 11.41 -4.91 10.78
CA ASP A 305 10.64 -6.02 10.19
C ASP A 305 10.84 -6.12 8.68
N LYS A 306 10.92 -4.98 8.00
CA LYS A 306 11.16 -4.93 6.55
C LYS A 306 12.48 -5.60 6.19
N GLN A 307 13.54 -5.32 6.93
CA GLN A 307 14.84 -6.00 6.77
C GLN A 307 14.73 -7.49 7.11
N LEU A 308 14.01 -7.84 8.17
CA LEU A 308 13.81 -9.22 8.60
C LEU A 308 13.06 -10.05 7.55
N ILE A 309 11.99 -9.50 6.96
CA ILE A 309 11.19 -10.13 5.90
C ILE A 309 12.09 -10.52 4.73
N LEU A 310 12.88 -9.57 4.22
CA LEU A 310 13.80 -9.82 3.11
C LEU A 310 14.85 -10.87 3.48
N LEU A 311 15.54 -10.66 4.60
CA LEU A 311 16.62 -11.54 5.04
C LEU A 311 16.14 -12.94 5.40
N ASN A 312 14.86 -13.12 5.74
CA ASN A 312 14.30 -14.43 6.08
C ASN A 312 14.25 -15.41 4.92
N ALA A 313 14.34 -14.97 3.66
CA ALA A 313 14.45 -15.87 2.51
C ALA A 313 15.81 -16.56 2.40
N PHE A 314 16.83 -16.11 3.13
CA PHE A 314 18.22 -16.53 2.95
C PHE A 314 18.70 -17.50 4.03
N LYS A 315 19.68 -18.33 3.66
CA LYS A 315 20.36 -19.26 4.59
C LYS A 315 21.29 -18.50 5.52
N LYS A 316 22.18 -17.69 4.93
CA LYS A 316 23.09 -16.80 5.63
C LYS A 316 22.55 -15.38 5.53
N LYS A 317 22.48 -14.68 6.65
CA LYS A 317 21.82 -13.37 6.77
C LYS A 317 22.78 -12.38 7.42
N TYR A 318 23.12 -11.33 6.68
CA TYR A 318 24.07 -10.33 7.12
C TYR A 318 23.50 -8.93 7.02
N ILE A 319 23.97 -8.07 7.92
CA ILE A 319 23.83 -6.62 7.80
C ILE A 319 25.20 -5.98 7.76
N LEU A 320 25.34 -5.00 6.89
CA LEU A 320 26.53 -4.16 6.76
C LEU A 320 26.13 -2.70 6.98
N GLN A 321 26.75 -2.03 7.94
CA GLN A 321 26.66 -0.56 8.04
C GLN A 321 27.68 0.06 7.09
N ALA A 322 27.22 0.78 6.07
CA ALA A 322 28.07 1.47 5.13
C ALA A 322 27.33 2.58 4.38
N GLU A 323 28.04 3.65 4.04
CA GLU A 323 27.55 4.69 3.13
C GLU A 323 27.57 4.22 1.68
N LEU A 324 26.56 4.59 0.89
CA LEU A 324 26.47 4.22 -0.53
C LEU A 324 27.59 4.84 -1.37
N THR A 325 28.13 5.98 -0.97
CA THR A 325 29.31 6.59 -1.61
C THR A 325 30.57 5.77 -1.38
N ASP A 326 30.56 4.91 -0.35
CA ASP A 326 31.76 4.33 0.23
C ASP A 326 31.90 2.84 -0.04
N ILE A 327 30.77 2.16 -0.25
CA ILE A 327 30.68 0.71 -0.39
C ILE A 327 31.54 0.13 -1.53
N PHE A 328 31.83 0.95 -2.54
CA PHE A 328 32.66 0.60 -3.69
C PHE A 328 33.84 1.56 -3.91
N ARG A 329 34.36 2.18 -2.84
CA ARG A 329 35.50 3.12 -2.92
C ARG A 329 36.70 2.58 -3.70
N ASP A 330 37.00 1.29 -3.52
CA ASP A 330 38.14 0.61 -4.15
C ASP A 330 38.00 0.40 -5.67
N ILE A 331 36.78 0.52 -6.22
CA ILE A 331 36.54 0.39 -7.66
C ILE A 331 36.84 1.74 -8.31
N LYS A 332 37.92 1.78 -9.09
CA LYS A 332 38.38 2.96 -9.85
C LYS A 332 37.46 3.21 -11.04
N TYR A 333 36.30 3.79 -10.78
CA TYR A 333 35.51 4.50 -11.77
C TYR A 333 35.40 5.96 -11.36
N VAL A 334 35.89 6.87 -12.20
CA VAL A 334 35.75 8.32 -12.00
C VAL A 334 34.68 8.75 -12.99
N PRO A 335 33.46 9.12 -12.51
CA PRO A 335 32.47 9.76 -13.38
C PRO A 335 33.14 10.92 -14.11
N ARG A 336 32.81 11.15 -15.38
CA ARG A 336 33.17 12.42 -16.02
C ARG A 336 32.66 13.55 -15.11
N ASN A 337 33.37 14.67 -14.99
CA ASN A 337 32.92 15.86 -14.24
C ASN A 337 31.56 16.32 -14.78
N GLN A 338 30.48 15.74 -14.26
CA GLN A 338 29.11 16.05 -14.59
C GLN A 338 28.60 16.96 -13.50
N LYS A 339 27.86 18.00 -13.90
CA LYS A 339 27.22 18.90 -12.95
C LYS A 339 26.14 18.13 -12.19
N ASP A 340 26.00 18.46 -10.91
CA ASP A 340 24.90 17.97 -10.09
C ASP A 340 23.57 18.29 -10.75
N PHE A 341 22.70 17.28 -10.82
CA PHE A 341 21.34 17.48 -11.27
C PHE A 341 20.50 18.11 -10.17
N ASN A 342 19.86 19.23 -10.50
CA ASN A 342 18.91 19.87 -9.60
C ASN A 342 17.49 19.57 -10.06
N TRP A 343 16.89 18.53 -9.50
CA TRP A 343 15.52 18.16 -9.82
C TRP A 343 14.51 19.20 -9.33
N LYS A 344 14.83 20.04 -8.33
CA LYS A 344 13.92 21.08 -7.83
C LYS A 344 13.69 22.17 -8.88
N ASP A 345 14.67 22.43 -9.74
CA ASP A 345 14.54 23.37 -10.86
C ASP A 345 13.62 22.82 -11.97
N ARG A 346 13.25 21.53 -11.90
CA ARG A 346 12.35 20.85 -12.84
C ARG A 346 10.91 20.78 -12.35
N ILE A 347 10.64 21.22 -11.12
CA ILE A 347 9.27 21.31 -10.61
C ILE A 347 8.50 22.30 -11.49
N PRO A 348 7.30 21.94 -12.00
CA PRO A 348 6.52 22.86 -12.82
C PRO A 348 6.27 24.16 -12.05
N LYS A 349 6.57 25.29 -12.70
CA LYS A 349 6.53 26.61 -12.04
C LYS A 349 5.10 27.06 -11.72
N ILE A 350 4.13 26.51 -12.43
CA ILE A 350 2.71 26.80 -12.26
C ILE A 350 2.09 25.54 -11.66
N GLY A 351 1.66 25.61 -10.40
CA GLY A 351 0.88 24.56 -9.75
C GLY A 351 -0.55 24.49 -10.26
N TYR A 352 -1.36 23.60 -9.69
CA TYR A 352 -2.78 23.57 -10.02
C TYR A 352 -3.44 24.90 -9.61
N PRO A 353 -4.42 25.40 -10.40
CA PRO A 353 -5.16 26.61 -10.07
C PRO A 353 -5.67 26.61 -8.61
N ARG A 354 -5.59 27.74 -7.90
CA ARG A 354 -6.04 27.87 -6.48
C ARG A 354 -7.44 27.28 -6.22
N LYS A 355 -8.34 27.44 -7.20
CA LYS A 355 -9.71 26.93 -7.20
C LYS A 355 -9.77 25.38 -7.13
N MET A 356 -8.77 24.70 -7.66
CA MET A 356 -8.59 23.25 -7.64
C MET A 356 -7.97 22.74 -6.35
N GLN A 357 -6.99 23.45 -5.83
CA GLN A 357 -6.19 23.04 -4.67
C GLN A 357 -7.06 22.71 -3.45
N LYS A 358 -8.17 23.44 -3.26
CA LYS A 358 -9.13 23.19 -2.19
C LYS A 358 -9.90 21.87 -2.36
N LEU A 359 -10.41 21.58 -3.57
CA LEU A 359 -11.13 20.34 -3.85
C LEU A 359 -10.20 19.13 -3.81
N LEU A 360 -8.97 19.30 -4.30
CA LEU A 360 -7.89 18.31 -4.18
C LEU A 360 -7.55 18.02 -2.72
N ALA A 361 -7.42 19.06 -1.89
CA ALA A 361 -7.20 18.90 -0.46
C ALA A 361 -8.35 18.12 0.20
N ILE A 362 -9.61 18.44 -0.12
CA ILE A 362 -10.78 17.68 0.39
C ILE A 362 -10.68 16.19 0.01
N ASP A 363 -10.46 15.91 -1.27
CA ASP A 363 -10.41 14.55 -1.79
C ASP A 363 -9.25 13.74 -1.17
N LEU A 364 -8.08 14.37 -1.08
CA LEU A 364 -6.90 13.81 -0.42
C LEU A 364 -7.16 13.54 1.07
N CYS A 365 -7.74 14.49 1.78
CA CYS A 365 -8.03 14.32 3.20
C CYS A 365 -9.03 13.19 3.45
N ALA A 366 -10.06 13.10 2.61
CA ALA A 366 -11.03 12.02 2.66
C ALA A 366 -10.40 10.66 2.39
N PHE A 367 -9.48 10.58 1.42
CA PHE A 367 -8.77 9.35 1.08
C PHE A 367 -7.82 8.89 2.21
N LEU A 368 -7.01 9.81 2.75
CA LEU A 368 -6.09 9.52 3.86
C LEU A 368 -6.83 9.24 5.17
N GLY A 369 -8.07 9.69 5.27
CA GLY A 369 -8.85 9.59 6.48
C GLY A 369 -8.36 10.57 7.54
N ILE A 370 -8.23 11.85 7.19
CA ILE A 370 -7.98 12.94 8.14
C ILE A 370 -9.17 13.90 8.20
N ASN A 371 -9.35 14.54 9.37
CA ASN A 371 -10.44 15.48 9.55
C ASN A 371 -10.26 16.71 8.66
N ILE A 372 -11.13 16.86 7.66
CA ILE A 372 -11.08 17.99 6.73
C ILE A 372 -11.34 19.32 7.44
N GLU A 373 -12.11 19.32 8.54
CA GLU A 373 -12.42 20.54 9.31
C GLU A 373 -11.18 21.14 9.99
N LYS A 374 -10.13 20.35 10.21
CA LYS A 374 -8.85 20.83 10.74
C LYS A 374 -7.98 21.53 9.70
N ILE A 375 -8.34 21.42 8.43
CA ILE A 375 -7.52 21.84 7.28
C ILE A 375 -8.26 22.93 6.48
N ILE A 376 -9.57 22.80 6.34
CA ILE A 376 -10.41 23.68 5.52
C ILE A 376 -11.54 24.27 6.35
N ASN A 377 -11.74 25.59 6.22
CA ASN A 377 -12.89 26.26 6.81
C ASN A 377 -14.20 25.73 6.22
N THR A 378 -15.01 25.11 7.07
CA THR A 378 -16.28 24.44 6.75
C THR A 378 -17.43 25.39 6.44
N GLN A 379 -17.27 26.70 6.65
CA GLN A 379 -18.28 27.70 6.29
C GLN A 379 -18.11 28.24 4.86
N ASP A 380 -16.93 28.06 4.25
CA ASP A 380 -16.59 28.62 2.93
C ASP A 380 -16.00 27.55 1.98
N TRP A 381 -16.34 26.27 2.15
CA TRP A 381 -15.71 25.19 1.37
C TRP A 381 -16.28 25.01 -0.04
N LEU A 382 -17.50 25.48 -0.29
CA LEU A 382 -18.21 25.28 -1.56
C LEU A 382 -17.50 25.98 -2.73
N PRO A 383 -17.16 25.26 -3.81
CA PRO A 383 -16.57 25.90 -4.98
C PRO A 383 -17.57 26.86 -5.63
N LYS A 384 -17.12 28.08 -5.95
CA LYS A 384 -17.92 29.09 -6.66
C LYS A 384 -18.27 28.57 -8.07
N TYR A 385 -19.33 29.11 -8.68
CA TYR A 385 -19.81 28.66 -9.99
C TYR A 385 -18.71 28.68 -11.08
N GLU A 386 -17.84 29.68 -11.07
CA GLU A 386 -16.72 29.77 -12.01
C GLU A 386 -15.65 28.69 -11.82
N GLU A 387 -15.54 28.13 -10.62
CA GLU A 387 -14.55 27.11 -10.23
C GLU A 387 -14.98 25.73 -10.73
N LYS A 388 -16.28 25.54 -10.87
CA LYS A 388 -16.92 24.32 -11.39
C LYS A 388 -16.77 24.17 -12.91
N LYS A 389 -16.36 25.19 -13.66
CA LYS A 389 -16.27 25.08 -15.13
C LYS A 389 -15.10 24.20 -15.59
N ASN A 390 -14.10 24.01 -14.73
CA ASN A 390 -12.84 23.37 -15.10
C ASN A 390 -12.79 21.85 -14.87
N TYR A 391 -13.93 21.23 -14.60
CA TYR A 391 -14.03 19.83 -14.20
C TYR A 391 -15.21 19.12 -14.88
N THR A 392 -15.14 17.79 -14.95
CA THR A 392 -16.32 16.96 -15.21
C THR A 392 -17.36 17.16 -14.10
N ASP A 393 -18.63 16.87 -14.40
CA ASP A 393 -19.68 16.98 -13.40
C ASP A 393 -19.41 16.06 -12.19
N TRP A 394 -18.83 14.88 -12.41
CA TRP A 394 -18.41 14.00 -11.32
C TRP A 394 -17.50 14.69 -10.31
N PHE A 395 -16.38 15.27 -10.76
CA PHE A 395 -15.38 15.83 -9.85
C PHE A 395 -15.85 17.15 -9.20
N LYS A 396 -16.86 17.83 -9.79
CA LYS A 396 -17.53 18.97 -9.13
C LYS A 396 -18.30 18.54 -7.89
N PHE A 397 -18.91 17.36 -7.92
CA PHE A 397 -19.85 16.92 -6.89
C PHE A 397 -19.25 15.90 -5.91
N HIS A 398 -18.22 15.14 -6.31
CA HIS A 398 -17.61 14.12 -5.46
C HIS A 398 -16.97 14.69 -4.17
N PRO A 399 -16.03 15.65 -4.22
CA PRO A 399 -15.52 16.29 -3.01
C PRO A 399 -16.63 17.00 -2.22
N CYS A 400 -17.67 17.51 -2.91
CA CYS A 400 -18.81 18.12 -2.25
C CYS A 400 -19.64 17.12 -1.44
N LEU A 401 -19.84 15.90 -1.96
CA LEU A 401 -20.51 14.85 -1.23
C LEU A 401 -19.68 14.39 -0.02
N LEU A 402 -18.35 14.31 -0.17
CA LEU A 402 -17.45 13.97 0.93
C LEU A 402 -17.52 15.01 2.06
N MET A 403 -17.52 16.29 1.74
CA MET A 403 -17.73 17.35 2.73
C MET A 403 -19.12 17.32 3.34
N ALA A 404 -20.17 17.13 2.54
CA ALA A 404 -21.53 17.05 3.05
C ALA A 404 -21.69 15.88 4.03
N LYS A 405 -21.05 14.74 3.74
CA LYS A 405 -20.96 13.56 4.62
C LYS A 405 -20.30 13.88 5.95
N LEU A 406 -19.19 14.62 5.91
CA LEU A 406 -18.47 15.02 7.12
C LEU A 406 -19.30 15.98 7.98
N GLN A 407 -19.99 16.92 7.35
CA GLN A 407 -20.88 17.87 8.02
C GLN A 407 -22.20 17.26 8.49
N GLN A 408 -22.43 15.97 8.21
CA GLN A 408 -23.72 15.30 8.42
C GLN A 408 -24.91 16.09 7.88
N ASN A 409 -24.71 16.77 6.73
CA ASN A 409 -25.73 17.63 6.17
C ASN A 409 -26.59 16.82 5.19
N ASP A 410 -27.61 16.14 5.70
CA ASP A 410 -28.50 15.25 4.92
C ASP A 410 -29.03 15.88 3.63
N LYS A 411 -29.35 17.18 3.67
CA LYS A 411 -29.83 17.91 2.48
C LYS A 411 -28.77 17.99 1.39
N LEU A 412 -27.54 18.38 1.75
CA LEU A 412 -26.43 18.47 0.81
C LEU A 412 -25.97 17.07 0.36
N ILE A 413 -25.99 16.11 1.27
CA ILE A 413 -25.72 14.70 1.02
C ILE A 413 -26.65 14.17 -0.07
N ILE A 414 -27.96 14.33 0.09
CA ILE A 414 -28.96 13.89 -0.88
C ILE A 414 -28.76 14.61 -2.21
N ARG A 415 -28.51 15.93 -2.16
CA ARG A 415 -28.33 16.75 -3.34
C ARG A 415 -27.12 16.33 -4.17
N TYR A 416 -25.93 16.26 -3.56
CA TYR A 416 -24.70 15.90 -4.28
C TYR A 416 -24.64 14.42 -4.61
N GLY A 417 -25.18 13.57 -3.75
CA GLY A 417 -25.38 12.15 -4.01
C GLY A 417 -26.14 11.90 -5.31
N LYS A 418 -27.29 12.57 -5.49
CA LYS A 418 -28.07 12.45 -6.74
C LYS A 418 -27.28 12.82 -7.99
N PHE A 419 -26.51 13.90 -7.96
CA PHE A 419 -25.72 14.32 -9.12
C PHE A 419 -24.61 13.32 -9.48
N ILE A 420 -23.92 12.77 -8.48
CA ILE A 420 -22.90 11.73 -8.71
C ILE A 420 -23.57 10.47 -9.27
N THR A 421 -24.66 10.03 -8.64
CA THR A 421 -25.40 8.85 -9.07
C THR A 421 -25.93 9.00 -10.50
N GLU A 422 -26.47 10.16 -10.89
CA GLU A 422 -26.88 10.43 -12.27
C GLU A 422 -25.70 10.44 -13.24
N TYR A 423 -24.59 11.10 -12.89
CA TYR A 423 -23.39 11.09 -13.73
C TYR A 423 -22.90 9.67 -13.97
N GLU A 424 -22.79 8.87 -12.90
CA GLU A 424 -22.32 7.50 -12.96
C GLU A 424 -23.27 6.63 -13.78
N LYS A 425 -24.58 6.68 -13.51
CA LYS A 425 -25.61 5.98 -14.30
C LYS A 425 -25.50 6.26 -15.79
N ASN A 426 -25.31 7.53 -16.16
CA ASN A 426 -25.18 7.94 -17.57
C ASN A 426 -23.85 7.51 -18.22
N ASN A 427 -22.85 7.12 -17.43
CA ASN A 427 -21.53 6.68 -17.91
C ASN A 427 -21.25 5.18 -17.66
N ILE A 428 -22.19 4.42 -17.06
CA ILE A 428 -22.10 2.96 -16.85
C ILE A 428 -21.67 2.23 -18.12
N HIS A 429 -22.24 2.58 -19.27
CA HIS A 429 -21.95 1.92 -20.56
C HIS A 429 -20.54 2.19 -21.11
N LYS A 430 -19.82 3.20 -20.61
CA LYS A 430 -18.45 3.52 -21.04
C LYS A 430 -17.38 2.85 -20.17
N HIS A 431 -17.73 2.42 -18.96
CA HIS A 431 -16.76 2.00 -17.94
C HIS A 431 -16.64 0.50 -17.68
N ASN A 432 -17.50 -0.35 -18.27
CA ASN A 432 -17.24 -1.75 -18.67
C ASN A 432 -18.57 -2.47 -18.93
N PHE A 433 -18.52 -3.53 -19.74
CA PHE A 433 -19.65 -4.40 -20.10
C PHE A 433 -20.23 -5.14 -18.88
N ALA A 434 -21.09 -4.49 -18.10
CA ALA A 434 -21.74 -5.11 -16.94
C ALA A 434 -23.00 -5.90 -17.35
N ASN A 435 -23.10 -7.15 -16.89
CA ASN A 435 -24.37 -7.90 -16.89
C ASN A 435 -25.43 -7.14 -16.05
N ARG A 436 -26.72 -7.31 -16.34
CA ARG A 436 -27.86 -6.66 -15.63
C ARG A 436 -27.77 -6.76 -14.10
N TYR A 437 -27.24 -7.86 -13.58
CA TYR A 437 -27.07 -8.03 -12.13
C TYR A 437 -25.91 -7.19 -11.54
N ASN A 438 -24.81 -7.00 -12.27
CA ASN A 438 -23.71 -6.12 -11.86
C ASN A 438 -24.15 -4.66 -11.91
N GLU A 439 -24.94 -4.29 -12.92
CA GLU A 439 -25.54 -2.97 -13.03
C GLU A 439 -26.47 -2.67 -11.83
N GLN A 440 -27.30 -3.64 -11.42
CA GLN A 440 -28.13 -3.51 -10.23
C GLN A 440 -27.29 -3.28 -8.96
N LEU A 441 -26.26 -4.10 -8.73
CA LEU A 441 -25.37 -3.94 -7.56
C LEU A 441 -24.67 -2.58 -7.58
N TYR A 442 -24.27 -2.12 -8.75
CA TYR A 442 -23.65 -0.80 -8.92
C TYR A 442 -24.60 0.33 -8.54
N ILE A 443 -25.85 0.26 -9.00
CA ILE A 443 -26.90 1.24 -8.64
C ILE A 443 -27.16 1.21 -7.13
N GLU A 444 -27.29 0.04 -6.52
CA GLU A 444 -27.48 -0.12 -5.07
C GLU A 444 -26.29 0.47 -4.28
N HIS A 445 -25.06 0.26 -4.77
CA HIS A 445 -23.87 0.87 -4.21
C HIS A 445 -23.93 2.40 -4.28
N LEU A 446 -24.20 2.98 -5.45
CA LEU A 446 -24.32 4.43 -5.61
C LEU A 446 -25.41 5.03 -4.72
N ASP A 447 -26.55 4.36 -4.57
CA ASP A 447 -27.62 4.81 -3.69
C ASP A 447 -27.19 4.75 -2.20
N SER A 448 -26.38 3.76 -1.80
CA SER A 448 -25.80 3.69 -0.46
C SER A 448 -24.75 4.77 -0.19
N VAL A 449 -24.12 5.29 -1.25
CA VAL A 449 -23.18 6.42 -1.20
C VAL A 449 -23.92 7.73 -0.89
N ILE A 450 -25.26 7.76 -0.90
CA ILE A 450 -26.12 8.87 -0.42
C ILE A 450 -26.50 8.61 1.06
N PRO A 451 -25.88 9.29 2.05
CA PRO A 451 -26.03 9.02 3.48
C PRO A 451 -27.42 9.14 4.07
N ASN A 452 -28.21 8.10 3.86
CA ASN A 452 -29.18 7.63 4.83
C ASN A 452 -28.94 6.15 5.21
N ALA A 453 -27.97 5.47 4.57
CA ALA A 453 -27.77 4.03 4.78
C ALA A 453 -27.57 3.65 6.25
N LEU A 454 -26.82 4.41 7.07
CA LEU A 454 -26.65 4.05 8.49
C LEU A 454 -27.96 4.07 9.31
N ASN A 455 -28.89 4.98 8.98
CA ASN A 455 -30.21 5.09 9.64
C ASN A 455 -31.30 4.30 8.89
N GLN A 456 -31.03 3.84 7.67
CA GLN A 456 -31.95 3.16 6.75
C GLN A 456 -31.35 1.87 6.19
N LEU A 457 -30.50 1.16 6.94
CA LEU A 457 -30.14 -0.22 6.60
C LEU A 457 -31.41 -1.06 6.79
N THR A 458 -32.28 -1.05 5.78
CA THR A 458 -33.49 -1.85 5.74
C THR A 458 -33.11 -3.31 5.62
N ASP A 459 -33.95 -4.19 6.15
CA ASP A 459 -33.70 -5.65 6.08
C ASP A 459 -33.68 -6.16 4.63
N SER A 460 -34.08 -5.34 3.64
CA SER A 460 -33.88 -5.59 2.21
C SER A 460 -32.40 -5.73 1.80
N ILE A 461 -31.45 -5.29 2.62
CA ILE A 461 -30.02 -5.54 2.36
C ILE A 461 -29.65 -7.03 2.39
N PHE A 462 -30.45 -7.85 3.09
CA PHE A 462 -30.23 -9.29 3.19
C PHE A 462 -30.73 -10.05 1.96
N ASN A 463 -31.49 -9.41 1.07
CA ASN A 463 -32.04 -10.04 -0.13
C ASN A 463 -31.02 -10.04 -1.27
N ILE A 464 -30.02 -10.92 -1.17
CA ILE A 464 -28.96 -11.05 -2.17
C ILE A 464 -28.81 -12.50 -2.62
N ASP A 465 -28.57 -12.66 -3.92
CA ASP A 465 -28.16 -13.93 -4.51
C ASP A 465 -26.64 -14.10 -4.35
N PHE A 466 -26.24 -14.77 -3.27
CA PHE A 466 -24.83 -15.05 -2.96
C PHE A 466 -24.16 -15.96 -3.99
N SER A 467 -24.92 -16.87 -4.62
CA SER A 467 -24.38 -17.72 -5.69
C SER A 467 -23.94 -16.87 -6.88
N LYS A 468 -24.73 -15.86 -7.26
CA LYS A 468 -24.32 -14.90 -8.31
C LYS A 468 -23.11 -14.06 -7.90
N ILE A 469 -23.06 -13.56 -6.66
CA ILE A 469 -21.88 -12.82 -6.18
C ILE A 469 -20.63 -13.70 -6.21
N TYR A 470 -20.75 -14.94 -5.74
CA TYR A 470 -19.66 -15.91 -5.76
C TYR A 470 -19.15 -16.15 -7.19
N HIS A 471 -20.06 -16.36 -8.15
CA HIS A 471 -19.69 -16.51 -9.56
C HIS A 471 -19.03 -15.26 -10.13
N ILE A 472 -19.48 -14.05 -9.79
CA ILE A 472 -18.82 -12.80 -10.22
C ILE A 472 -17.38 -12.74 -9.72
N ILE A 473 -17.17 -13.06 -8.44
CA ILE A 473 -15.83 -13.08 -7.84
C ILE A 473 -14.98 -14.18 -8.47
N GLN A 474 -15.56 -15.33 -8.80
CA GLN A 474 -14.88 -16.45 -9.44
C GLN A 474 -14.49 -16.14 -10.90
N ASP A 475 -15.35 -15.45 -11.63
CA ASP A 475 -15.13 -15.10 -13.03
C ASP A 475 -14.28 -13.84 -13.20
N ALA A 476 -13.95 -13.14 -12.10
CA ALA A 476 -13.03 -12.00 -12.13
C ALA A 476 -11.67 -12.42 -12.71
N GLN A 477 -11.28 -11.79 -13.82
CA GLN A 477 -9.99 -11.92 -14.49
C GLN A 477 -9.26 -10.56 -14.43
N GLU A 478 -8.03 -10.48 -14.96
CA GLU A 478 -7.25 -9.23 -14.95
C GLU A 478 -7.96 -8.05 -15.62
N ASN A 479 -8.91 -8.32 -16.53
CA ASN A 479 -9.73 -7.30 -17.21
C ASN A 479 -11.14 -7.11 -16.60
N SER A 480 -11.50 -7.86 -15.54
CA SER A 480 -12.82 -7.81 -14.88
C SER A 480 -12.67 -7.84 -13.35
N LEU A 481 -12.01 -6.82 -12.81
CA LEU A 481 -11.79 -6.65 -11.37
C LEU A 481 -13.11 -6.59 -10.58
N ILE A 482 -13.05 -7.04 -9.32
CA ILE A 482 -14.14 -6.95 -8.34
C ILE A 482 -14.29 -5.50 -7.90
N GLY A 483 -15.40 -4.87 -8.26
CA GLY A 483 -15.66 -3.48 -7.92
C GLY A 483 -16.27 -3.27 -6.54
N TRP A 484 -16.36 -2.00 -6.17
CA TRP A 484 -16.92 -1.56 -4.89
C TRP A 484 -18.39 -1.96 -4.73
N GLU A 485 -19.11 -2.18 -5.83
CA GLU A 485 -20.48 -2.69 -5.81
C GLU A 485 -20.61 -4.05 -5.12
N ILE A 486 -19.59 -4.90 -5.23
CA ILE A 486 -19.55 -6.19 -4.52
C ILE A 486 -19.07 -5.98 -3.08
N SER A 487 -17.90 -5.35 -2.90
CA SER A 487 -17.26 -5.24 -1.58
C SER A 487 -18.07 -4.40 -0.60
N ALA A 488 -18.63 -3.28 -1.03
CA ALA A 488 -19.46 -2.44 -0.17
C ALA A 488 -20.73 -3.18 0.26
N ARG A 489 -21.31 -4.00 -0.62
CA ARG A 489 -22.53 -4.74 -0.33
C ARG A 489 -22.31 -5.84 0.70
N LEU A 490 -21.24 -6.63 0.55
CA LEU A 490 -20.84 -7.62 1.55
C LEU A 490 -20.57 -6.96 2.91
N HIS A 491 -19.83 -5.85 2.92
CA HIS A 491 -19.53 -5.11 4.14
C HIS A 491 -20.77 -4.56 4.83
N GLN A 492 -21.73 -4.00 4.07
CA GLN A 492 -22.96 -3.47 4.63
C GLN A 492 -23.80 -4.53 5.33
N ILE A 493 -23.83 -5.77 4.81
CA ILE A 493 -24.51 -6.89 5.48
C ILE A 493 -23.83 -7.20 6.81
N VAL A 494 -22.50 -7.35 6.83
CA VAL A 494 -21.75 -7.62 8.07
C VAL A 494 -21.96 -6.50 9.08
N LYS A 495 -21.92 -5.24 8.63
CA LYS A 495 -22.22 -4.07 9.47
C LYS A 495 -23.65 -4.13 10.02
N ARG A 496 -24.65 -4.53 9.22
CA ARG A 496 -26.03 -4.68 9.69
C ARG A 496 -26.17 -5.79 10.73
N LEU A 497 -25.48 -6.92 10.54
CA LEU A 497 -25.43 -8.00 11.53
C LEU A 497 -24.86 -7.51 12.87
N ILE A 498 -23.78 -6.72 12.84
CA ILE A 498 -23.25 -6.09 14.05
C ILE A 498 -24.30 -5.18 14.71
N TYR A 499 -24.98 -4.33 13.94
CA TYR A 499 -25.97 -3.40 14.49
C TYR A 499 -27.18 -4.12 15.11
N LYS A 500 -27.69 -5.17 14.46
CA LYS A 500 -28.77 -6.03 14.98
C LYS A 500 -28.33 -6.77 16.24
N TYR A 501 -27.09 -7.27 16.27
CA TYR A 501 -26.53 -7.89 17.47
C TYR A 501 -26.46 -6.91 18.66
N LEU A 502 -26.04 -5.66 18.41
CA LEU A 502 -25.98 -4.60 19.41
C LEU A 502 -27.35 -4.09 19.87
N GLU A 503 -28.43 -4.49 19.20
CA GLU A 503 -29.82 -4.19 19.60
C GLU A 503 -30.40 -5.26 20.53
N CYS A 504 -29.76 -6.44 20.64
CA CYS A 504 -30.16 -7.48 21.58
C CYS A 504 -29.84 -7.06 23.03
N SER A 505 -30.76 -7.40 23.92
CA SER A 505 -30.75 -7.07 25.35
C SER A 505 -30.99 -8.27 26.27
N SER A 506 -31.40 -9.42 25.73
CA SER A 506 -31.65 -10.66 26.48
C SER A 506 -31.08 -11.90 25.79
N GLU A 507 -30.88 -12.98 26.56
CA GLU A 507 -30.39 -14.27 26.03
C GLU A 507 -31.32 -14.90 24.99
N ASP A 508 -32.63 -14.68 25.11
CA ASP A 508 -33.61 -15.11 24.11
C ASP A 508 -33.46 -14.33 22.80
N GLU A 509 -33.24 -13.01 22.87
CA GLU A 509 -32.96 -12.18 21.70
C GLU A 509 -31.65 -12.56 21.01
N PHE A 510 -30.60 -12.89 21.77
CA PHE A 510 -29.36 -13.40 21.20
C PHE A 510 -29.56 -14.76 20.52
N SER A 511 -30.27 -15.69 21.17
CA SER A 511 -30.56 -17.01 20.61
C SER A 511 -31.35 -16.90 19.30
N ASN A 512 -32.36 -16.02 19.28
CA ASN A 512 -33.12 -15.70 18.07
C ASN A 512 -32.26 -15.06 16.99
N PHE A 513 -31.37 -14.12 17.36
CA PHE A 513 -30.44 -13.49 16.42
C PHE A 513 -29.56 -14.55 15.71
N PHE A 514 -28.96 -15.48 16.46
CA PHE A 514 -28.12 -16.52 15.88
C PHE A 514 -28.94 -17.47 15.01
N ALA A 515 -30.10 -17.93 15.48
CA ALA A 515 -30.99 -18.81 14.71
C ALA A 515 -31.44 -18.18 13.38
N GLN A 516 -31.67 -16.86 13.36
CA GLN A 516 -32.10 -16.13 12.16
C GLN A 516 -30.96 -15.86 11.17
N HIS A 517 -29.73 -15.64 11.66
CA HIS A 517 -28.66 -15.08 10.84
C HIS A 517 -27.47 -16.01 10.59
N GLU A 518 -27.41 -17.18 11.22
CA GLU A 518 -26.29 -18.12 11.02
C GLU A 518 -26.14 -18.57 9.56
N SER A 519 -27.24 -18.91 8.87
CA SER A 519 -27.18 -19.31 7.46
C SER A 519 -26.67 -18.17 6.57
N LEU A 520 -27.12 -16.94 6.82
CA LEU A 520 -26.67 -15.76 6.10
C LEU A 520 -25.17 -15.49 6.34
N ALA A 521 -24.72 -15.58 7.60
CA ALA A 521 -23.32 -15.44 7.96
C ALA A 521 -22.44 -16.48 7.24
N ASN A 522 -22.89 -17.72 7.17
CA ASN A 522 -22.19 -18.78 6.42
C ASN A 522 -22.10 -18.46 4.93
N SER A 523 -23.16 -17.94 4.31
CA SER A 523 -23.16 -17.53 2.90
C SER A 523 -22.26 -16.32 2.59
N LEU A 524 -21.91 -15.50 3.59
CA LEU A 524 -20.95 -14.39 3.44
C LEU A 524 -19.49 -14.85 3.51
N ILE A 525 -19.20 -15.92 4.25
CA ILE A 525 -17.83 -16.38 4.46
C ILE A 525 -17.19 -16.79 3.13
N ASP A 526 -17.88 -17.56 2.30
CA ASP A 526 -17.35 -18.05 1.02
C ASP A 526 -16.87 -16.94 0.06
N PRO A 527 -17.70 -15.93 -0.29
CA PRO A 527 -17.25 -14.85 -1.16
C PRO A 527 -16.12 -14.01 -0.54
N LEU A 528 -16.15 -13.77 0.78
CA LEU A 528 -15.09 -13.02 1.46
C LEU A 528 -13.76 -13.81 1.52
N GLU A 529 -13.82 -15.12 1.80
CA GLU A 529 -12.67 -16.02 1.74
C GLU A 529 -12.10 -16.09 0.33
N LEU A 530 -12.96 -16.09 -0.70
CA LEU A 530 -12.51 -16.07 -2.08
C LEU A 530 -11.75 -14.77 -2.40
N ILE A 531 -12.23 -13.60 -1.95
CA ILE A 531 -11.49 -12.33 -2.05
C ILE A 531 -10.15 -12.41 -1.29
N LYS A 532 -10.15 -12.95 -0.07
CA LYS A 532 -8.94 -13.12 0.75
C LYS A 532 -7.88 -13.97 0.04
N ASN A 533 -8.30 -15.10 -0.54
CA ASN A 533 -7.42 -16.08 -1.19
C ASN A 533 -6.91 -15.58 -2.54
N ARG A 534 -7.72 -14.79 -3.25
CA ARG A 534 -7.37 -14.15 -4.52
C ARG A 534 -6.38 -12.99 -4.35
N GLY A 535 -6.44 -12.28 -3.23
CA GLY A 535 -5.53 -11.18 -2.93
C GLY A 535 -5.82 -9.92 -3.76
N TYR A 536 -4.88 -8.97 -3.72
CA TYR A 536 -5.08 -7.62 -4.25
C TYR A 536 -5.25 -7.53 -5.78
N LYS A 537 -4.83 -8.53 -6.55
CA LYS A 537 -4.84 -8.47 -8.02
C LYS A 537 -6.24 -8.48 -8.65
N TYR A 538 -7.27 -8.80 -7.87
CA TYR A 538 -8.64 -8.91 -8.36
C TYR A 538 -9.61 -7.89 -7.77
N VAL A 539 -9.14 -6.94 -6.96
CA VAL A 539 -9.97 -5.82 -6.46
C VAL A 539 -9.58 -4.53 -7.15
N ILE A 540 -10.46 -3.52 -7.22
CA ILE A 540 -10.13 -2.20 -7.79
C ILE A 540 -9.18 -1.42 -6.85
N GLU A 541 -9.44 -1.46 -5.54
CA GLU A 541 -8.67 -0.73 -4.54
C GLU A 541 -8.22 -1.64 -3.39
N MET A 542 -7.07 -1.32 -2.80
CA MET A 542 -6.47 -2.09 -1.70
C MET A 542 -7.40 -2.21 -0.49
N ASN A 543 -8.12 -1.12 -0.19
CA ASN A 543 -9.03 -1.05 0.95
C ASN A 543 -10.17 -2.07 0.84
N GLN A 544 -10.59 -2.51 -0.36
CA GLN A 544 -11.59 -3.56 -0.51
C GLN A 544 -11.12 -4.89 0.09
N TYR A 545 -9.85 -5.24 -0.11
CA TYR A 545 -9.26 -6.45 0.46
C TYR A 545 -9.11 -6.33 1.99
N HIS A 546 -8.64 -5.18 2.49
CA HIS A 546 -8.51 -4.94 3.93
C HIS A 546 -9.86 -4.99 4.65
N LEU A 547 -10.90 -4.48 3.98
CA LEU A 547 -12.28 -4.53 4.44
C LEU A 547 -12.79 -5.98 4.53
N SER A 548 -12.55 -6.80 3.51
CA SER A 548 -12.91 -8.22 3.55
C SER A 548 -12.24 -8.98 4.69
N LEU A 549 -10.97 -8.68 5.01
CA LEU A 549 -10.30 -9.26 6.18
C LEU A 549 -10.98 -8.85 7.50
N ARG A 550 -11.38 -7.58 7.64
CA ARG A 550 -12.10 -7.08 8.81
C ARG A 550 -13.46 -7.76 8.96
N ASP A 551 -14.19 -7.89 7.85
CA ASP A 551 -15.52 -8.50 7.85
C ASP A 551 -15.45 -10.01 8.16
N LEU A 552 -14.47 -10.74 7.60
CA LEU A 552 -14.20 -12.13 7.97
C LEU A 552 -13.89 -12.27 9.46
N SER A 553 -13.09 -11.35 10.02
CA SER A 553 -12.76 -11.37 11.44
C SER A 553 -14.01 -11.26 12.33
N VAL A 554 -14.97 -10.42 11.95
CA VAL A 554 -16.27 -10.30 12.64
C VAL A 554 -17.03 -11.62 12.57
N LEU A 555 -17.17 -12.21 11.37
CA LEU A 555 -17.93 -13.43 11.17
C LEU A 555 -17.30 -14.64 11.91
N SER A 556 -15.97 -14.75 11.91
CA SER A 556 -15.23 -15.78 12.65
C SER A 556 -15.45 -15.67 14.16
N ALA A 557 -15.39 -14.45 14.73
CA ALA A 557 -15.64 -14.28 16.15
C ALA A 557 -17.12 -14.51 16.50
N LEU A 558 -18.02 -13.80 15.81
CA LEU A 558 -19.43 -13.72 16.17
C LEU A 558 -20.19 -15.03 15.94
N PHE A 559 -19.94 -15.72 14.81
CA PHE A 559 -20.72 -16.92 14.41
C PHE A 559 -19.94 -18.23 14.54
N LYS A 560 -18.60 -18.19 14.61
CA LYS A 560 -17.77 -19.40 14.77
C LYS A 560 -17.09 -19.52 16.12
N ASN A 561 -17.17 -18.49 16.98
CA ASN A 561 -16.43 -18.40 18.24
C ASN A 561 -14.91 -18.60 18.06
N ASP A 562 -14.38 -18.31 16.87
CA ASP A 562 -12.95 -18.44 16.55
C ASP A 562 -12.24 -17.09 16.71
N TYR A 563 -11.95 -16.77 17.98
CA TYR A 563 -11.28 -15.54 18.38
C TYR A 563 -9.81 -15.48 17.93
N GLN A 564 -9.16 -16.62 17.71
CA GLN A 564 -7.77 -16.65 17.29
C GLN A 564 -7.65 -16.24 15.83
N THR A 565 -8.41 -16.87 14.94
CA THR A 565 -8.47 -16.48 13.52
C THR A 565 -8.94 -15.04 13.38
N SER A 566 -9.95 -14.63 14.15
CA SER A 566 -10.45 -13.25 14.19
C SER A 566 -9.34 -12.24 14.52
N LYS A 567 -8.52 -12.51 15.56
CA LYS A 567 -7.38 -11.66 15.95
C LYS A 567 -6.30 -11.59 14.88
N GLU A 568 -5.98 -12.72 14.24
CA GLU A 568 -4.99 -12.77 13.16
C GLU A 568 -5.44 -11.97 11.92
N LEU A 569 -6.70 -12.09 11.52
CA LEU A 569 -7.28 -11.36 10.39
C LEU A 569 -7.30 -9.84 10.64
N LEU A 570 -7.68 -9.39 11.84
CA LEU A 570 -7.68 -7.96 12.19
C LEU A 570 -6.27 -7.37 12.24
N ARG A 571 -5.30 -8.11 12.78
CA ARG A 571 -3.89 -7.67 12.77
C ARG A 571 -3.37 -7.51 11.35
N LEU A 572 -3.67 -8.47 10.48
CA LEU A 572 -3.30 -8.42 9.06
C LEU A 572 -3.98 -7.24 8.34
N SER A 573 -5.27 -7.03 8.57
CA SER A 573 -6.00 -5.88 8.02
C SER A 573 -5.38 -4.55 8.50
N SER A 574 -5.04 -4.44 9.78
CA SER A 574 -4.46 -3.22 10.38
C SER A 574 -3.06 -2.93 9.84
N TYR A 575 -2.23 -3.96 9.66
CA TYR A 575 -0.94 -3.85 9.00
C TYR A 575 -1.09 -3.21 7.62
N TYR A 576 -2.00 -3.72 6.81
CA TYR A 576 -2.13 -3.22 5.45
C TYR A 576 -2.76 -1.81 5.37
N TYR A 577 -3.64 -1.44 6.30
CA TYR A 577 -4.11 -0.05 6.41
C TYR A 577 -2.97 0.92 6.76
N CYS A 578 -2.01 0.50 7.60
CA CYS A 578 -0.79 1.30 7.84
C CYS A 578 0.01 1.46 6.54
N GLU A 579 0.20 0.38 5.78
CA GLU A 579 1.00 0.38 4.55
C GLU A 579 0.41 1.24 3.42
N VAL A 580 -0.92 1.37 3.32
CA VAL A 580 -1.57 2.29 2.36
C VAL A 580 -1.84 3.69 2.92
N SER A 581 -1.47 3.96 4.18
CA SER A 581 -1.72 5.22 4.88
C SER A 581 -3.22 5.56 5.02
N SER A 582 -4.07 4.56 5.30
CA SER A 582 -5.52 4.74 5.50
C SER A 582 -5.88 4.70 6.99
N MET A 583 -5.97 5.88 7.60
CA MET A 583 -6.25 6.02 9.04
C MET A 583 -7.70 5.65 9.39
N ASP A 584 -8.65 5.99 8.50
CA ASP A 584 -10.07 5.66 8.68
C ASP A 584 -10.31 4.14 8.76
N GLY A 585 -9.67 3.39 7.85
CA GLY A 585 -9.74 1.94 7.83
C GLY A 585 -9.17 1.32 9.11
N TRP A 586 -8.04 1.86 9.58
CA TRP A 586 -7.39 1.42 10.81
C TRP A 586 -8.24 1.69 12.06
N ILE A 587 -8.85 2.87 12.20
CA ILE A 587 -9.81 3.13 13.30
C ILE A 587 -10.98 2.15 13.24
N GLY A 588 -11.48 1.88 12.03
CA GLY A 588 -12.52 0.87 11.87
C GLY A 588 -12.11 -0.51 12.39
N ASN A 589 -10.85 -0.93 12.22
CA ASN A 589 -10.33 -2.17 12.82
C ASN A 589 -10.27 -2.09 14.36
N LEU A 590 -9.87 -0.95 14.93
CA LEU A 590 -9.85 -0.75 16.38
C LEU A 590 -11.26 -0.89 16.97
N LEU A 591 -12.26 -0.25 16.36
CA LEU A 591 -13.66 -0.38 16.78
C LEU A 591 -14.21 -1.80 16.60
N THR A 592 -13.84 -2.48 15.52
CA THR A 592 -14.18 -3.89 15.31
C THR A 592 -13.56 -4.78 16.38
N ARG A 593 -12.32 -4.52 16.79
CA ARG A 593 -11.67 -5.24 17.91
C ARG A 593 -12.41 -5.01 19.23
N ILE A 594 -12.76 -3.75 19.54
CA ILE A 594 -13.57 -3.41 20.73
C ILE A 594 -14.90 -4.18 20.71
N PHE A 595 -15.58 -4.23 19.57
CA PHE A 595 -16.81 -5.01 19.38
C PHE A 595 -16.60 -6.51 19.66
N ILE A 596 -15.57 -7.12 19.08
CA ILE A 596 -15.29 -8.55 19.23
C ILE A 596 -14.97 -8.92 20.69
N ILE A 597 -14.18 -8.09 21.37
CA ILE A 597 -13.86 -8.32 22.79
C ILE A 597 -15.10 -8.10 23.65
N THR A 598 -15.96 -7.13 23.32
CA THR A 598 -17.26 -6.93 23.98
C THR A 598 -18.16 -8.16 23.82
N HIS A 599 -18.22 -8.75 22.62
CA HIS A 599 -18.90 -10.01 22.38
C HIS A 599 -18.32 -11.16 23.22
N LYS A 600 -17.00 -11.29 23.27
CA LYS A 600 -16.29 -12.30 24.08
C LYS A 600 -16.57 -12.12 25.58
N LEU A 601 -16.58 -10.88 26.06
CA LEU A 601 -16.89 -10.54 27.45
C LEU A 601 -18.32 -10.95 27.81
N ARG A 602 -19.30 -10.73 26.93
CA ARG A 602 -20.67 -11.20 27.16
C ARG A 602 -20.73 -12.71 27.33
N GLN A 603 -19.98 -13.48 26.54
CA GLN A 603 -19.94 -14.94 26.64
C GLN A 603 -19.19 -15.45 27.87
N LYS A 604 -18.02 -14.87 28.19
CA LYS A 604 -17.10 -15.43 29.19
C LYS A 604 -17.15 -14.74 30.56
N LYS A 605 -17.59 -13.49 30.61
CA LYS A 605 -17.68 -12.64 31.82
C LYS A 605 -16.35 -12.51 32.57
N GLU A 606 -15.23 -12.48 31.84
CA GLU A 606 -13.89 -12.41 32.43
C GLU A 606 -13.43 -10.94 32.60
N GLN A 607 -12.96 -10.56 33.79
CA GLN A 607 -12.58 -9.18 34.11
C GLN A 607 -11.48 -8.61 33.21
N TYR A 608 -10.48 -9.42 32.83
CA TYR A 608 -9.38 -8.95 31.97
C TYR A 608 -9.88 -8.46 30.59
N LEU A 609 -11.01 -8.97 30.10
CA LEU A 609 -11.62 -8.51 28.85
C LEU A 609 -12.24 -7.12 29.01
N GLN A 610 -12.80 -6.82 30.19
CA GLN A 610 -13.30 -5.48 30.51
C GLN A 610 -12.16 -4.48 30.57
N ASP A 611 -11.04 -4.86 31.19
CA ASP A 611 -9.83 -4.03 31.27
C ASP A 611 -9.24 -3.78 29.86
N GLU A 612 -9.20 -4.82 29.01
CA GLU A 612 -8.78 -4.68 27.61
C GLU A 612 -9.70 -3.72 26.84
N ILE A 613 -11.03 -3.82 26.97
CA ILE A 613 -11.97 -2.89 26.32
C ILE A 613 -11.71 -1.46 26.78
N MET A 614 -11.56 -1.22 28.08
CA MET A 614 -11.31 0.14 28.62
C MET A 614 -10.02 0.73 28.07
N TYR A 615 -8.95 -0.07 27.98
CA TYR A 615 -7.69 0.34 27.36
C TYR A 615 -7.88 0.72 25.88
N LEU A 616 -8.58 -0.11 25.11
CA LEU A 616 -8.84 0.14 23.69
C LEU A 616 -9.74 1.36 23.46
N GLU A 617 -10.79 1.54 24.26
CA GLU A 617 -11.68 2.71 24.20
C GLU A 617 -10.92 4.01 24.54
N SER A 618 -10.04 3.98 25.54
CA SER A 618 -9.17 5.11 25.87
C SER A 618 -8.26 5.47 24.69
N GLY A 619 -7.62 4.48 24.07
CA GLY A 619 -6.81 4.67 22.87
C GLY A 619 -7.62 5.24 21.70
N PHE A 620 -8.81 4.68 21.45
CA PHE A 620 -9.74 5.20 20.43
C PHE A 620 -10.11 6.66 20.69
N ASN A 621 -10.45 7.04 21.92
CA ASN A 621 -10.85 8.41 22.24
C ASN A 621 -9.71 9.41 22.00
N ILE A 622 -8.48 9.07 22.38
CA ILE A 622 -7.29 9.90 22.12
C ILE A 622 -7.09 10.07 20.61
N ILE A 623 -7.05 8.96 19.87
CA ILE A 623 -6.83 8.98 18.42
C ILE A 623 -7.95 9.73 17.70
N ASN A 624 -9.21 9.50 18.08
CA ASN A 624 -10.37 10.16 17.48
C ASN A 624 -10.50 11.63 17.88
N SER A 625 -9.88 12.09 18.96
CA SER A 625 -9.77 13.53 19.25
C SER A 625 -8.88 14.25 18.22
N VAL A 626 -7.89 13.53 17.68
CA VAL A 626 -7.02 14.02 16.60
C VAL A 626 -7.71 13.88 15.23
N LEU A 627 -8.39 12.77 14.99
CA LEU A 627 -8.98 12.46 13.68
C LEU A 627 -10.45 12.88 13.51
N GLY A 628 -11.14 13.25 14.59
CA GLY A 628 -12.45 13.92 14.58
C GLY A 628 -13.57 13.18 13.84
N PHE A 629 -13.56 11.86 13.77
CA PHE A 629 -14.57 11.12 13.03
C PHE A 629 -15.84 10.90 13.84
N GLU A 630 -16.87 11.67 13.55
CA GLU A 630 -18.15 11.58 14.26
C GLU A 630 -18.86 10.23 14.04
N ARG A 631 -18.82 9.67 12.83
CA ARG A 631 -19.36 8.32 12.53
C ARG A 631 -18.77 7.23 13.42
N HIS A 632 -17.47 7.35 13.74
CA HIS A 632 -16.75 6.40 14.57
C HIS A 632 -17.10 6.60 16.03
N ALA A 633 -17.23 7.85 16.48
CA ALA A 633 -17.72 8.17 17.82
C ALA A 633 -19.14 7.63 18.07
N ILE A 634 -20.06 7.78 17.10
CA ILE A 634 -21.43 7.23 17.19
C ILE A 634 -21.39 5.71 17.34
N PHE A 635 -20.57 5.02 16.53
CA PHE A 635 -20.47 3.57 16.61
C PHE A 635 -19.83 3.08 17.91
N ALA A 636 -18.75 3.74 18.36
CA ALA A 636 -18.12 3.48 19.66
C ALA A 636 -19.15 3.62 20.80
N LYS A 637 -19.97 4.68 20.76
CA LYS A 637 -21.01 4.90 21.76
C LYS A 637 -22.08 3.80 21.75
N LYS A 638 -22.45 3.28 20.57
CA LYS A 638 -23.37 2.14 20.47
C LYS A 638 -22.80 0.88 21.14
N ILE A 639 -21.51 0.58 20.94
CA ILE A 639 -20.85 -0.55 21.61
C ILE A 639 -20.79 -0.32 23.14
N GLU A 640 -20.45 0.89 23.58
CA GLU A 640 -20.39 1.25 25.00
C GLU A 640 -21.77 1.08 25.68
N ASN A 641 -22.83 1.57 25.04
CA ASN A 641 -24.20 1.46 25.56
C ASN A 641 -24.65 0.00 25.64
N PHE A 642 -24.38 -0.79 24.59
CA PHE A 642 -24.64 -2.24 24.59
C PHE A 642 -23.92 -2.92 25.76
N ARG A 643 -22.63 -2.64 25.94
CA ARG A 643 -21.81 -3.18 27.05
C ARG A 643 -22.38 -2.86 28.42
N LYS A 644 -22.77 -1.61 28.66
CA LYS A 644 -23.40 -1.18 29.91
C LYS A 644 -24.75 -1.89 30.15
N GLY A 645 -25.48 -2.19 29.08
CA GLY A 645 -26.76 -2.87 29.15
C GLY A 645 -26.71 -4.27 29.77
N PHE A 646 -25.60 -5.02 29.60
CA PHE A 646 -25.50 -6.40 30.11
C PHE A 646 -24.50 -6.62 31.26
N ILE A 647 -23.54 -5.70 31.49
CA ILE A 647 -22.62 -5.81 32.63
C ILE A 647 -23.31 -5.42 33.95
N PHE A 648 -24.35 -4.59 33.87
CA PHE A 648 -25.11 -4.11 35.03
C PHE A 648 -26.53 -4.71 35.12
N SER A 649 -26.85 -5.69 34.28
CA SER A 649 -28.04 -6.55 34.37
C SER A 649 -27.64 -7.93 34.91
#